data_AF-A0A7S3K1U8-F1
#
_entry.id   AF-A0A7S3K1U8-F1
#
_cell.length_a   1.000
_cell.length_b   1.000
_cell.length_c   1.000
_cell.angle_alpha   90.00
_cell.angle_beta   90.00
_cell.angle_gamma   90.00
#
_symmetry.space_group_name_H-M   'P 1'
#
loop_
_entity.id
_entity.type
_entity.pdbx_description
1 polymer ?
#
loop_
_entity_poly.entity_id
_entity_poly.type
_entity_poly.pdbx_seq_one_letter_code
_entity_poly.pdbx_strand_id
1 'polypeptide(L)'
;MTSKGRYEGSYLDGKRHGEGVVEYGDGSRFEGVFEHGEMIKGKMSFASGTVFQGEMKNGAPDGNGIIEYASGARYKGAFVAGKKHGQGTFVAADGSHYEGSWTDDAVEGFGKMVYSDGRSYEGEFVGGMRHGKGICTYPNGSTYVGDFVNDVREGQGKMTHEDNSTYSGQWQQNQPHGNGVYTFANGDSYSGTWNNGKREGQGSYQFAEEQPLSSTPATPPRGGLHKNNGNNKIALVSDGSDKVNGAYTAQSKRGKYDELVYYNKYTHTWLYQIDSHGHYAIGRKKGGKACLCFNKNTELTQNDWVTYQDSRWQPAPALSVQFVDHTTPKTTPGGFEEFDPQNDGVAEALAVHSRFSNIDGGYLRDHTRNENGKAVYRNAQDKKELWYGPTGAWMVSDEAGVKNGSYASYVSSAPTECDSPEDADWQEAGLSVKVVPPPSKLQDIERYAQSNAANMFKDPDFPEIDASIGPNTISKSKTGVKWIRPTVLQPPGEPILLFNGIEPNDIMQGALGDCWLLSAIAALTEFPSFIEDRLFITQELSRTGKYELRAYNAQKSQFETVIIDDAIPCSAGAWWEPPKPLFAQPNDNELYILMLEKMFAKLAGSYDALSGGYPLLAWGCMTGCEDLQSWKRLAAGIHAGKWHKAQVAMEKIREQPFNFQKMFTISSSIFNDAQAMFSFLQQCDDLNYIMAASISGSTIEKRRTDGLVERHAYSLIQVKNISANIKLVQLRNPWGNGIEWNGSWSDHADEWKQFPDVARQLNYQPRDDGLFWMSWDDFSSTFDGVQIAAIEMPTRRASHPRA
;
A
#
# COMPACT_ATOMS: atom_id res chain seq x y z
N MET A 1 41.71 10.96 7.79
CA MET A 1 42.49 12.11 7.28
C MET A 1 41.59 13.32 7.31
N THR A 2 42.10 14.42 7.85
CA THR A 2 41.47 15.71 8.12
C THR A 2 40.74 16.27 6.88
N SER A 3 39.41 16.25 6.89
CA SER A 3 38.66 17.24 6.13
C SER A 3 39.04 18.62 6.67
N LYS A 4 39.20 19.60 5.78
CA LYS A 4 39.59 20.99 6.09
C LYS A 4 38.50 21.69 6.91
N GLY A 5 38.35 21.31 8.18
CA GLY A 5 37.46 21.97 9.12
C GLY A 5 38.24 22.90 10.05
N ARG A 6 37.61 24.03 10.42
CA ARG A 6 38.13 24.97 11.41
C ARG A 6 37.48 24.67 12.75
N TYR A 7 38.27 24.60 13.82
CA TYR A 7 37.74 24.53 15.19
C TYR A 7 38.10 25.80 15.95
N GLU A 8 37.14 26.32 16.70
CA GLU A 8 37.32 27.41 17.65
C GLU A 8 36.77 26.98 19.00
N GLY A 9 37.61 26.96 20.03
CA GLY A 9 37.20 26.55 21.37
C GLY A 9 38.38 26.13 22.24
N SER A 10 38.07 25.69 23.46
CA SER A 10 39.09 25.25 24.42
C SER A 10 39.56 23.81 24.19
N TYR A 11 40.75 23.53 24.69
CA TYR A 11 41.34 22.20 24.68
C TYR A 11 41.70 21.79 26.11
N LEU A 12 41.51 20.51 26.43
CA LEU A 12 41.99 19.84 27.63
C LEU A 12 42.74 18.58 27.21
N ASP A 13 43.98 18.41 27.68
CA ASP A 13 44.86 17.28 27.34
C ASP A 13 45.00 17.03 25.82
N GLY A 14 45.08 18.11 25.05
CA GLY A 14 45.21 18.06 23.58
C GLY A 14 43.93 17.66 22.84
N LYS A 15 42.80 17.50 23.54
CA LYS A 15 41.49 17.21 22.95
C LYS A 15 40.54 18.39 23.12
N ARG A 16 39.60 18.56 22.17
CA ARG A 16 38.55 19.59 22.26
C ARG A 16 37.75 19.40 23.55
N HIS A 17 37.52 20.46 24.30
CA HIS A 17 36.83 20.40 25.59
C HIS A 17 36.14 21.73 25.89
N GLY A 18 34.97 21.69 26.55
CA GLY A 18 34.16 22.88 26.83
C GLY A 18 33.37 23.35 25.61
N GLU A 19 32.92 24.60 25.61
CA GLU A 19 32.20 25.17 24.47
C GLU A 19 33.13 25.37 23.27
N GLY A 20 32.63 25.08 22.08
CA GLY A 20 33.36 25.32 20.85
C GLY A 20 32.49 25.23 19.60
N VAL A 21 33.11 25.61 18.49
CA VAL A 21 32.51 25.66 17.16
C VAL A 21 33.40 24.87 16.21
N VAL A 22 32.79 23.99 15.41
CA VAL A 22 33.45 23.32 14.29
C VAL A 22 32.77 23.75 13.00
N GLU A 23 33.54 24.31 12.08
CA GLU A 23 33.12 24.51 10.69
C GLU A 23 33.71 23.39 9.84
N TYR A 24 32.89 22.76 9.01
CA TYR A 24 33.27 21.67 8.12
C TYR A 24 33.48 22.21 6.70
N GLY A 25 34.28 21.49 5.90
CA GLY A 25 34.66 21.95 4.55
C GLY A 25 33.52 21.97 3.53
N ASP A 26 32.37 21.38 3.86
CA ASP A 26 31.12 21.40 3.08
C ASP A 26 30.24 22.62 3.41
N GLY A 27 30.63 23.45 4.39
CA GLY A 27 29.85 24.59 4.88
C GLY A 27 28.96 24.26 6.08
N SER A 28 28.91 23.00 6.53
CA SER A 28 28.21 22.62 7.75
C SER A 28 28.92 23.18 8.99
N ARG A 29 28.17 23.42 10.08
CA ARG A 29 28.68 24.03 11.30
C ARG A 29 28.06 23.41 12.55
N PHE A 30 28.91 22.98 13.48
CA PHE A 30 28.51 22.59 14.82
C PHE A 30 28.88 23.66 15.84
N GLU A 31 28.01 23.92 16.79
CA GLU A 31 28.25 24.78 17.95
C GLU A 31 27.72 24.10 19.22
N GLY A 32 28.59 23.85 20.19
CA GLY A 32 28.18 23.15 21.40
C GLY A 32 29.32 22.74 22.32
N VAL A 33 28.99 21.83 23.24
CA VAL A 33 29.87 21.35 24.29
C VAL A 33 30.62 20.10 23.83
N PHE A 34 31.94 20.12 24.06
CA PHE A 34 32.85 19.02 23.83
C PHE A 34 33.36 18.44 25.15
N GLU A 35 33.46 17.11 25.23
CA GLU A 35 34.16 16.42 26.31
C GLU A 35 35.12 15.39 25.73
N HIS A 36 36.39 15.44 26.13
CA HIS A 36 37.46 14.54 25.68
C HIS A 36 37.54 14.39 24.15
N GLY A 37 37.26 15.46 23.40
CA GLY A 37 37.30 15.49 21.94
C GLY A 37 35.98 15.16 21.25
N GLU A 38 35.00 14.64 21.98
CA GLU A 38 33.67 14.23 21.49
C GLU A 38 32.66 15.35 21.65
N MET A 39 31.69 15.40 20.74
CA MET A 39 30.56 16.34 20.84
C MET A 39 29.48 15.71 21.72
N ILE A 40 29.07 16.40 22.79
CA ILE A 40 28.12 15.85 23.78
C ILE A 40 26.73 16.48 23.66
N LYS A 41 26.67 17.78 23.37
CA LYS A 41 25.41 18.51 23.20
C LYS A 41 25.63 19.78 22.41
N GLY A 42 24.75 20.11 21.49
CA GLY A 42 24.88 21.35 20.74
C GLY A 42 23.90 21.48 19.60
N LYS A 43 24.15 22.48 18.76
CA LYS A 43 23.43 22.76 17.53
C LYS A 43 24.31 22.41 16.34
N MET A 44 23.83 21.52 15.48
CA MET A 44 24.40 21.24 14.18
C MET A 44 23.56 21.93 13.11
N SER A 45 24.16 22.80 12.31
CA SER A 45 23.56 23.44 11.14
C SER A 45 24.23 22.90 9.89
N PHE A 46 23.46 22.21 9.05
CA PHE A 46 23.97 21.58 7.84
C PHE A 46 23.92 22.54 6.65
N ALA A 47 24.82 22.36 5.69
CA ALA A 47 24.82 23.14 4.44
C ALA A 47 23.50 22.99 3.64
N SER A 48 22.76 21.89 3.85
CA SER A 48 21.44 21.65 3.27
C SER A 48 20.34 22.57 3.82
N GLY A 49 20.57 23.26 4.95
CA GLY A 49 19.56 24.05 5.66
C GLY A 49 18.91 23.32 6.83
N THR A 50 19.12 22.01 6.98
CA THR A 50 18.67 21.24 8.15
C THR A 50 19.42 21.68 9.41
N VAL A 51 18.74 21.67 10.55
CA VAL A 51 19.28 22.04 11.86
C VAL A 51 18.91 20.98 12.89
N PHE A 52 19.88 20.43 13.59
CA PHE A 52 19.67 19.61 14.78
C PHE A 52 20.12 20.37 16.03
N GLN A 53 19.39 20.22 17.12
CA GLN A 53 19.79 20.69 18.44
C GLN A 53 19.46 19.64 19.49
N GLY A 54 20.48 19.13 20.18
CA GLY A 54 20.26 18.07 21.16
C GLY A 54 21.54 17.44 21.68
N GLU A 55 21.34 16.35 22.41
CA GLU A 55 22.39 15.49 22.93
C GLU A 55 23.00 14.64 21.82
N MET A 56 24.30 14.39 21.90
CA MET A 56 25.06 13.66 20.90
C MET A 56 26.08 12.71 21.55
N LYS A 57 26.35 11.62 20.85
CA LYS A 57 27.35 10.62 21.22
C LYS A 57 27.93 10.00 19.95
N ASN A 58 29.24 9.81 19.90
CA ASN A 58 29.95 9.25 18.74
C ASN A 58 29.64 9.99 17.41
N GLY A 59 29.38 11.29 17.47
CA GLY A 59 29.05 12.10 16.29
C GLY A 59 27.60 12.01 15.80
N ALA A 60 26.71 11.35 16.54
CA ALA A 60 25.29 11.23 16.21
C ALA A 60 24.37 11.63 17.38
N PRO A 61 23.12 12.05 17.14
CA PRO A 61 22.09 12.27 18.15
C PRO A 61 21.93 11.03 19.00
N ASP A 62 22.02 11.22 20.31
CA ASP A 62 21.88 10.15 21.27
C ASP A 62 21.41 10.81 22.57
N GLY A 63 20.15 10.55 22.94
CA GLY A 63 19.42 11.33 23.94
C GLY A 63 18.36 12.23 23.32
N ASN A 64 17.92 13.26 24.03
CA ASN A 64 16.82 14.11 23.55
C ASN A 64 17.32 15.19 22.59
N GLY A 65 16.53 15.44 21.54
CA GLY A 65 16.86 16.46 20.56
C GLY A 65 15.66 16.96 19.75
N ILE A 66 15.95 17.98 18.95
CA ILE A 66 15.04 18.56 17.98
C ILE A 66 15.78 18.61 16.65
N ILE A 67 15.18 18.09 15.59
CA ILE A 67 15.67 18.29 14.22
C ILE A 67 14.61 19.05 13.42
N GLU A 68 15.04 20.10 12.74
CA GLU A 68 14.26 20.91 11.81
C GLU A 68 14.89 20.73 10.43
N TYR A 69 14.13 20.16 9.51
CA TYR A 69 14.58 19.87 8.15
C TYR A 69 14.49 21.12 7.28
N ALA A 70 15.29 21.19 6.22
CA ALA A 70 15.22 22.27 5.23
C ALA A 70 13.83 22.42 4.58
N SER A 71 13.03 21.34 4.53
CA SER A 71 11.65 21.35 4.06
C SER A 71 10.67 22.09 4.99
N GLY A 72 11.08 22.40 6.22
CA GLY A 72 10.21 22.94 7.28
C GLY A 72 9.61 21.88 8.20
N ALA A 73 9.76 20.58 7.88
CA ALA A 73 9.38 19.51 8.79
C ALA A 73 10.23 19.52 10.06
N ARG A 74 9.70 18.98 11.17
CA ARG A 74 10.33 19.02 12.48
C ARG A 74 10.05 17.76 13.30
N TYR A 75 11.08 17.21 13.94
CA TYR A 75 10.93 16.19 14.98
C TYR A 75 11.46 16.70 16.32
N LYS A 76 10.81 16.32 17.41
CA LYS A 76 11.24 16.53 18.79
C LYS A 76 11.02 15.24 19.57
N GLY A 77 12.09 14.66 20.11
CA GLY A 77 11.99 13.41 20.86
C GLY A 77 13.36 12.83 21.19
N ALA A 78 13.36 11.55 21.57
CA ALA A 78 14.58 10.83 21.86
C ALA A 78 15.23 10.26 20.58
N PHE A 79 16.55 10.13 20.64
CA PHE A 79 17.38 9.56 19.60
C PHE A 79 18.29 8.48 20.19
N VAL A 80 18.58 7.46 19.40
CA VAL A 80 19.60 6.45 19.69
C VAL A 80 20.44 6.25 18.43
N ALA A 81 21.75 6.47 18.54
CA ALA A 81 22.69 6.36 17.40
C ALA A 81 22.22 7.09 16.13
N GLY A 82 21.61 8.27 16.30
CA GLY A 82 21.14 9.13 15.23
C GLY A 82 19.73 8.86 14.71
N LYS A 83 19.08 7.77 15.14
CA LYS A 83 17.71 7.43 14.74
C LYS A 83 16.69 7.91 15.77
N LYS A 84 15.52 8.35 15.32
CA LYS A 84 14.36 8.65 16.19
C LYS A 84 13.97 7.39 16.95
N HIS A 85 13.81 7.51 18.27
CA HIS A 85 13.57 6.38 19.15
C HIS A 85 12.76 6.82 20.38
N GLY A 86 12.03 5.90 21.01
CA GLY A 86 11.23 6.21 22.20
C GLY A 86 10.05 7.14 21.88
N GLN A 87 9.69 8.04 22.80
CA GLN A 87 8.57 8.97 22.58
C GLN A 87 9.03 10.21 21.80
N GLY A 88 8.21 10.65 20.84
CA GLY A 88 8.51 11.85 20.08
C GLY A 88 7.32 12.42 19.30
N THR A 89 7.45 13.69 18.96
CA THR A 89 6.51 14.44 18.14
C THR A 89 7.14 14.77 16.80
N PHE A 90 6.48 14.44 15.70
CA PHE A 90 6.84 14.85 14.35
C PHE A 90 5.79 15.80 13.78
N VAL A 91 6.23 16.86 13.10
CA VAL A 91 5.38 17.81 12.38
C VAL A 91 5.91 17.88 10.96
N ALA A 92 5.11 17.48 9.97
CA ALA A 92 5.43 17.55 8.56
C ALA A 92 5.31 18.98 8.03
N ALA A 93 5.85 19.23 6.82
CA ALA A 93 5.82 20.55 6.19
C ALA A 93 4.40 21.00 5.80
N ASP A 94 3.50 20.05 5.53
CA ASP A 94 2.08 20.29 5.23
C ASP A 94 1.23 20.59 6.48
N GLY A 95 1.82 20.51 7.68
CA GLY A 95 1.14 20.70 8.96
C GLY A 95 0.58 19.43 9.60
N SER A 96 0.66 18.28 8.91
CA SER A 96 0.38 16.97 9.52
C SER A 96 1.30 16.73 10.72
N HIS A 97 0.82 16.12 11.79
CA HIS A 97 1.65 15.86 12.96
C HIS A 97 1.33 14.53 13.64
N TYR A 98 2.38 13.88 14.15
CA TYR A 98 2.33 12.64 14.88
C TYR A 98 2.91 12.82 16.28
N GLU A 99 2.29 12.21 17.28
CA GLU A 99 2.80 12.09 18.64
C GLU A 99 2.69 10.63 19.09
N GLY A 100 3.80 10.01 19.46
CA GLY A 100 3.80 8.62 19.92
C GLY A 100 5.18 7.98 19.90
N SER A 101 5.20 6.65 19.77
CA SER A 101 6.41 5.86 19.94
C SER A 101 7.16 5.65 18.61
N TRP A 102 8.48 5.59 18.71
CA TRP A 102 9.43 5.48 17.61
C TRP A 102 10.42 4.36 17.91
N THR A 103 10.75 3.58 16.89
CA THR A 103 11.85 2.63 16.93
C THR A 103 12.61 2.72 15.63
N ASP A 104 13.88 3.12 15.69
CA ASP A 104 14.78 3.15 14.54
C ASP A 104 14.21 3.91 13.32
N ASP A 105 13.73 5.14 13.58
CA ASP A 105 13.06 6.03 12.63
C ASP A 105 11.63 5.64 12.20
N ALA A 106 11.20 4.41 12.47
CA ALA A 106 9.84 3.96 12.23
C ALA A 106 8.89 4.37 13.36
N VAL A 107 7.68 4.75 12.97
CA VAL A 107 6.56 4.94 13.90
C VAL A 107 6.04 3.57 14.32
N GLU A 108 6.00 3.32 15.63
CA GLU A 108 5.70 2.01 16.21
C GLU A 108 4.83 2.16 17.47
N GLY A 109 4.05 1.12 17.80
CA GLY A 109 3.24 1.10 19.01
C GLY A 109 2.12 2.15 19.01
N PHE A 110 1.70 2.58 20.19
CA PHE A 110 0.59 3.53 20.31
C PHE A 110 1.02 4.95 19.98
N GLY A 111 0.16 5.67 19.25
CA GLY A 111 0.33 7.08 18.95
C GLY A 111 -0.92 7.75 18.40
N LYS A 112 -0.77 9.04 18.11
CA LYS A 112 -1.80 9.89 17.54
C LYS A 112 -1.25 10.61 16.30
N MET A 113 -1.92 10.42 15.17
CA MET A 113 -1.66 11.13 13.92
C MET A 113 -2.79 12.12 13.66
N VAL A 114 -2.44 13.34 13.22
CA VAL A 114 -3.37 14.35 12.74
C VAL A 114 -2.89 14.78 11.36
N TYR A 115 -3.76 14.70 10.37
CA TYR A 115 -3.45 15.00 8.98
C TYR A 115 -3.79 16.46 8.66
N SER A 116 -3.15 17.02 7.64
CA SER A 116 -3.37 18.38 7.15
C SER A 116 -4.80 18.66 6.68
N ASP A 117 -5.53 17.62 6.26
CA ASP A 117 -6.96 17.69 5.90
C ASP A 117 -7.92 17.71 7.10
N GLY A 118 -7.40 17.61 8.33
CA GLY A 118 -8.17 17.62 9.57
C GLY A 118 -8.63 16.23 10.05
N ARG A 119 -8.30 15.14 9.33
CA ARG A 119 -8.46 13.78 9.86
C ARG A 119 -7.53 13.56 11.05
N SER A 120 -7.90 12.68 11.96
CA SER A 120 -7.00 12.18 12.99
C SER A 120 -7.17 10.69 13.24
N TYR A 121 -6.10 10.02 13.65
CA TYR A 121 -6.12 8.65 14.10
C TYR A 121 -5.41 8.53 15.45
N GLU A 122 -5.95 7.76 16.36
CA GLU A 122 -5.35 7.42 17.65
C GLU A 122 -5.46 5.90 17.87
N GLY A 123 -4.34 5.22 18.01
CA GLY A 123 -4.30 3.76 18.06
C GLY A 123 -2.90 3.20 17.86
N GLU A 124 -2.83 1.92 17.51
CA GLU A 124 -1.56 1.20 17.29
C GLU A 124 -1.01 1.46 15.88
N PHE A 125 0.31 1.55 15.78
CA PHE A 125 1.06 1.66 14.55
C PHE A 125 2.10 0.54 14.47
N VAL A 126 2.31 0.03 13.27
CA VAL A 126 3.40 -0.91 12.95
C VAL A 126 4.02 -0.48 11.62
N GLY A 127 5.33 -0.22 11.60
CA GLY A 127 6.03 0.25 10.42
C GLY A 127 5.43 1.51 9.80
N GLY A 128 4.89 2.41 10.63
CA GLY A 128 4.19 3.62 10.19
C GLY A 128 2.75 3.46 9.72
N MET A 129 2.25 2.22 9.58
CA MET A 129 0.87 1.96 9.16
C MET A 129 -0.05 1.77 10.37
N ARG A 130 -1.31 2.24 10.28
CA ARG A 130 -2.31 1.99 11.33
C ARG A 130 -2.58 0.48 11.44
N HIS A 131 -2.56 -0.02 12.66
CA HIS A 131 -2.73 -1.44 12.96
C HIS A 131 -3.54 -1.61 14.26
N GLY A 132 -3.93 -2.84 14.59
CA GLY A 132 -4.57 -3.16 15.87
C GLY A 132 -5.87 -2.38 16.09
N LYS A 133 -6.14 -2.01 17.34
CA LYS A 133 -7.34 -1.21 17.68
C LYS A 133 -7.03 0.28 17.53
N GLY A 134 -7.96 1.03 16.92
CA GLY A 134 -7.81 2.47 16.81
C GLY A 134 -9.11 3.23 16.60
N ILE A 135 -9.00 4.55 16.73
CA ILE A 135 -10.06 5.54 16.55
C ILE A 135 -9.63 6.48 15.43
N CYS A 136 -10.40 6.53 14.34
CA CYS A 136 -10.24 7.51 13.27
C CYS A 136 -11.35 8.55 13.38
N THR A 137 -11.02 9.83 13.33
CA THR A 137 -11.96 10.96 13.28
C THR A 137 -11.79 11.69 11.95
N TYR A 138 -12.91 11.99 11.29
CA TYR A 138 -12.95 12.67 10.01
C TYR A 138 -13.27 14.17 10.19
N PRO A 139 -12.95 15.04 9.22
CA PRO A 139 -13.13 16.49 9.36
C PRO A 139 -14.59 16.90 9.55
N ASN A 140 -15.52 16.11 9.03
CA ASN A 140 -16.96 16.29 9.22
C ASN A 140 -17.49 15.80 10.59
N GLY A 141 -16.60 15.37 11.50
CA GLY A 141 -16.96 14.85 12.81
C GLY A 141 -17.39 13.38 12.84
N SER A 142 -17.43 12.69 11.68
CA SER A 142 -17.64 11.24 11.65
C SER A 142 -16.49 10.52 12.36
N THR A 143 -16.74 9.35 12.94
CA THR A 143 -15.73 8.56 13.65
C THR A 143 -15.81 7.09 13.27
N TYR A 144 -14.66 6.42 13.25
CA TYR A 144 -14.56 4.97 13.18
C TYR A 144 -13.77 4.46 14.38
N VAL A 145 -14.30 3.46 15.08
CA VAL A 145 -13.65 2.77 16.19
C VAL A 145 -13.61 1.29 15.87
N GLY A 146 -12.43 0.70 15.70
CA GLY A 146 -12.34 -0.69 15.29
C GLY A 146 -10.93 -1.19 15.02
N ASP A 147 -10.89 -2.35 14.37
CA ASP A 147 -9.70 -3.06 13.95
C ASP A 147 -9.11 -2.46 12.66
N PHE A 148 -7.79 -2.32 12.65
CA PHE A 148 -6.99 -1.91 11.51
C PHE A 148 -5.91 -2.94 11.21
N VAL A 149 -5.68 -3.21 9.93
CA VAL A 149 -4.56 -4.03 9.45
C VAL A 149 -3.91 -3.30 8.28
N ASN A 150 -2.74 -2.72 8.53
CA ASN A 150 -1.92 -2.03 7.52
C ASN A 150 -2.73 -0.94 6.80
N ASP A 151 -3.22 0.03 7.58
CA ASP A 151 -4.06 1.15 7.16
C ASP A 151 -5.47 0.83 6.66
N VAL A 152 -5.84 -0.45 6.59
CA VAL A 152 -7.17 -0.88 6.14
C VAL A 152 -8.04 -1.25 7.34
N ARG A 153 -9.29 -0.77 7.37
CA ARG A 153 -10.31 -1.26 8.31
C ARG A 153 -10.65 -2.70 7.96
N GLU A 154 -10.41 -3.59 8.91
CA GLU A 154 -10.55 -5.03 8.78
C GLU A 154 -11.17 -5.55 10.09
N GLY A 155 -11.78 -6.72 10.15
CA GLY A 155 -12.27 -7.27 11.43
C GLY A 155 -13.49 -6.55 11.99
N GLN A 156 -13.53 -6.21 13.28
CA GLN A 156 -14.71 -5.62 13.92
C GLN A 156 -14.57 -4.11 14.08
N GLY A 157 -15.63 -3.36 13.76
CA GLY A 157 -15.61 -1.92 13.97
C GLY A 157 -16.96 -1.23 13.89
N LYS A 158 -16.99 0.00 14.40
CA LYS A 158 -18.13 0.87 14.42
C LYS A 158 -17.82 2.19 13.71
N MET A 159 -18.58 2.53 12.68
CA MET A 159 -18.62 3.86 12.06
C MET A 159 -19.78 4.66 12.65
N THR A 160 -19.55 5.93 12.96
CA THR A 160 -20.55 6.93 13.32
C THR A 160 -20.42 8.08 12.33
N HIS A 161 -21.49 8.38 11.61
CA HIS A 161 -21.55 9.45 10.62
C HIS A 161 -21.93 10.79 11.27
N GLU A 162 -21.74 11.89 10.54
CA GLU A 162 -22.06 13.25 10.98
C GLU A 162 -23.53 13.42 11.44
N ASP A 163 -24.45 12.72 10.79
CA ASP A 163 -25.89 12.72 11.13
C ASP A 163 -26.24 11.83 12.35
N ASN A 164 -25.23 11.26 13.01
CA ASN A 164 -25.31 10.24 14.06
C ASN A 164 -25.85 8.88 13.63
N SER A 165 -26.02 8.63 12.32
CA SER A 165 -26.22 7.25 11.87
C SER A 165 -24.95 6.43 12.14
N THR A 166 -25.11 5.14 12.44
CA THR A 166 -23.99 4.27 12.82
C THR A 166 -24.04 2.94 12.11
N TYR A 167 -22.89 2.43 11.68
CA TYR A 167 -22.72 1.02 11.33
C TYR A 167 -21.86 0.34 12.40
N SER A 168 -22.24 -0.83 12.89
CA SER A 168 -21.43 -1.67 13.79
C SER A 168 -21.43 -3.10 13.30
N GLY A 169 -20.27 -3.65 12.96
CA GLY A 169 -20.19 -4.99 12.37
C GLY A 169 -18.80 -5.32 11.84
N GLN A 170 -18.76 -6.31 10.96
CA GLN A 170 -17.52 -6.71 10.32
C GLN A 170 -17.12 -5.73 9.22
N TRP A 171 -15.81 -5.59 9.02
CA TRP A 171 -15.19 -4.77 8.00
C TRP A 171 -14.19 -5.62 7.23
N GLN A 172 -14.15 -5.45 5.92
CA GLN A 172 -13.16 -6.03 5.04
C GLN A 172 -12.80 -5.01 3.96
N GLN A 173 -11.51 -4.80 3.71
CA GLN A 173 -11.04 -3.85 2.69
C GLN A 173 -11.71 -2.47 2.76
N ASN A 174 -11.79 -1.91 3.98
CA ASN A 174 -12.44 -0.62 4.26
C ASN A 174 -13.97 -0.58 4.08
N GLN A 175 -14.65 -1.70 3.83
CA GLN A 175 -16.09 -1.74 3.58
C GLN A 175 -16.82 -2.58 4.63
N PRO A 176 -18.08 -2.22 5.00
CA PRO A 176 -18.97 -3.10 5.73
C PRO A 176 -19.07 -4.48 5.06
N HIS A 177 -18.84 -5.52 5.85
CA HIS A 177 -18.86 -6.91 5.41
C HIS A 177 -19.51 -7.79 6.49
N GLY A 178 -19.80 -9.05 6.17
CA GLY A 178 -20.33 -10.04 7.11
C GLY A 178 -21.58 -9.55 7.85
N ASN A 179 -21.70 -9.90 9.12
CA ASN A 179 -22.85 -9.45 9.91
C ASN A 179 -22.63 -8.05 10.48
N GLY A 180 -23.63 -7.18 10.36
CA GLY A 180 -23.58 -5.83 10.92
C GLY A 180 -24.94 -5.19 11.11
N VAL A 181 -24.96 -4.18 11.99
CA VAL A 181 -26.13 -3.38 12.34
C VAL A 181 -25.91 -1.95 11.88
N TYR A 182 -26.79 -1.43 11.04
CA TYR A 182 -26.85 -0.02 10.66
C TYR A 182 -28.02 0.65 11.36
N THR A 183 -27.76 1.70 12.14
CA THR A 183 -28.77 2.57 12.76
C THR A 183 -28.81 3.88 11.99
N PHE A 184 -29.97 4.24 11.47
CA PHE A 184 -30.20 5.48 10.73
C PHE A 184 -30.36 6.67 11.68
N ALA A 185 -30.16 7.89 11.18
CA ALA A 185 -30.27 9.11 11.98
C ALA A 185 -31.66 9.33 12.62
N ASN A 186 -32.71 8.79 11.99
CA ASN A 186 -34.09 8.81 12.52
C ASN A 186 -34.32 7.78 13.64
N GLY A 187 -33.33 6.95 13.97
CA GLY A 187 -33.42 5.90 14.99
C GLY A 187 -33.85 4.53 14.48
N ASP A 188 -34.23 4.41 13.19
CA ASP A 188 -34.47 3.10 12.58
C ASP A 188 -33.19 2.27 12.58
N SER A 189 -33.30 0.95 12.50
CA SER A 189 -32.14 0.10 12.35
C SER A 189 -32.35 -1.06 11.39
N TYR A 190 -31.27 -1.47 10.74
CA TYR A 190 -31.18 -2.66 9.92
C TYR A 190 -30.09 -3.56 10.50
N SER A 191 -30.40 -4.82 10.75
CA SER A 191 -29.43 -5.85 11.17
C SER A 191 -29.43 -6.98 10.14
N GLY A 192 -28.29 -7.26 9.53
CA GLY A 192 -28.22 -8.30 8.49
C GLY A 192 -26.82 -8.50 7.95
N THR A 193 -26.74 -9.25 6.85
CA THR A 193 -25.48 -9.52 6.16
C THR A 193 -25.13 -8.39 5.18
N TRP A 194 -23.83 -8.12 5.10
CA TRP A 194 -23.21 -7.09 4.28
C TRP A 194 -22.13 -7.70 3.41
N ASN A 195 -22.03 -7.25 2.17
CA ASN A 195 -20.98 -7.62 1.24
C ASN A 195 -20.57 -6.39 0.45
N ASN A 196 -19.30 -6.00 0.55
CA ASN A 196 -18.73 -4.82 -0.11
C ASN A 196 -19.60 -3.56 0.06
N GLY A 197 -19.97 -3.28 1.32
CA GLY A 197 -20.77 -2.12 1.68
C GLY A 197 -22.25 -2.20 1.33
N LYS A 198 -22.70 -3.26 0.65
CA LYS A 198 -24.10 -3.46 0.28
C LYS A 198 -24.77 -4.43 1.25
N ARG A 199 -26.01 -4.11 1.63
CA ARG A 199 -26.89 -5.02 2.36
C ARG A 199 -27.23 -6.19 1.41
N GLU A 200 -26.78 -7.39 1.73
CA GLU A 200 -26.90 -8.56 0.88
C GLU A 200 -27.15 -9.80 1.74
N GLY A 201 -28.20 -10.57 1.43
CA GLY A 201 -28.65 -11.70 2.25
C GLY A 201 -29.82 -11.36 3.18
N GLN A 202 -30.02 -12.19 4.22
CA GLN A 202 -31.10 -11.98 5.18
C GLN A 202 -30.79 -10.82 6.12
N GLY A 203 -31.82 -10.02 6.42
CA GLY A 203 -31.73 -8.95 7.40
C GLY A 203 -33.09 -8.57 7.96
N SER A 204 -33.09 -7.94 9.12
CA SER A 204 -34.26 -7.41 9.82
C SER A 204 -34.20 -5.89 9.85
N TYR A 205 -35.31 -5.23 9.53
CA TYR A 205 -35.47 -3.78 9.66
C TYR A 205 -36.42 -3.48 10.82
N GLN A 206 -36.01 -2.59 11.72
CA GLN A 206 -36.78 -2.15 12.87
C GLN A 206 -36.97 -0.63 12.80
N PHE A 207 -38.23 -0.19 12.79
CA PHE A 207 -38.59 1.22 12.83
C PHE A 207 -38.43 1.79 14.25
N ALA A 208 -37.99 3.03 14.38
CA ALA A 208 -37.96 3.74 15.64
C ALA A 208 -39.39 3.86 16.23
N GLU A 209 -39.56 3.59 17.52
CA GLU A 209 -40.85 3.80 18.18
C GLU A 209 -41.19 5.30 18.23
N GLU A 210 -42.33 5.70 17.65
CA GLU A 210 -42.85 7.06 17.76
C GLU A 210 -43.11 7.41 19.24
N GLN A 211 -42.48 8.47 19.73
CA GLN A 211 -42.86 9.05 21.03
C GLN A 211 -44.29 9.59 20.91
N PRO A 212 -45.23 9.21 21.80
CA PRO A 212 -46.59 9.75 21.73
C PRO A 212 -46.56 11.26 21.94
N LEU A 213 -47.22 11.99 21.02
CA LEU A 213 -47.45 13.43 21.09
C LEU A 213 -48.06 13.81 22.45
N SER A 214 -47.25 14.38 23.33
CA SER A 214 -47.72 14.99 24.57
C SER A 214 -48.41 16.31 24.24
N SER A 215 -49.74 16.27 24.24
CA SER A 215 -50.58 17.46 24.17
C SER A 215 -50.60 18.18 25.52
N THR A 216 -49.80 19.23 25.69
CA THR A 216 -50.14 20.36 26.58
C THR A 216 -49.55 21.67 26.04
N PRO A 217 -50.30 22.79 26.03
CA PRO A 217 -49.78 24.07 25.54
C PRO A 217 -48.86 24.71 26.57
N ALA A 218 -47.62 25.01 26.17
CA ALA A 218 -46.67 25.76 26.98
C ALA A 218 -47.05 27.25 27.04
N THR A 219 -47.24 27.76 28.26
CA THR A 219 -47.24 29.21 28.55
C THR A 219 -45.80 29.64 28.82
N PRO A 220 -45.29 30.75 28.26
CA PRO A 220 -43.88 31.12 28.42
C PRO A 220 -43.68 32.01 29.65
N PRO A 221 -42.54 31.91 30.35
CA PRO A 221 -41.98 33.06 31.04
C PRO A 221 -40.69 33.54 30.38
N ARG A 222 -40.75 34.84 30.13
CA ARG A 222 -39.70 35.80 29.77
C ARG A 222 -38.41 35.66 30.59
N GLY A 223 -37.29 35.81 29.89
CA GLY A 223 -36.33 36.90 30.10
C GLY A 223 -35.37 36.82 31.29
N GLY A 224 -34.07 36.99 31.01
CA GLY A 224 -33.11 37.42 32.03
C GLY A 224 -31.66 37.02 31.74
N LEU A 225 -30.89 37.95 31.17
CA LEU A 225 -29.44 37.93 31.04
C LEU A 225 -28.73 37.65 32.38
N HIS A 226 -27.55 37.00 32.36
CA HIS A 226 -26.33 37.56 32.97
C HIS A 226 -25.05 36.81 32.53
N LYS A 227 -23.98 37.61 32.52
CA LYS A 227 -22.65 37.45 31.92
C LYS A 227 -21.69 36.53 32.70
N ASN A 228 -20.74 35.96 31.93
CA ASN A 228 -19.30 35.73 32.19
C ASN A 228 -18.81 35.53 33.65
N ASN A 229 -18.15 34.40 33.91
CA ASN A 229 -16.67 34.30 33.97
C ASN A 229 -16.25 32.91 34.48
N GLY A 230 -15.08 32.48 34.03
CA GLY A 230 -14.61 31.10 34.13
C GLY A 230 -14.42 30.56 35.55
N ASN A 231 -14.47 29.23 35.64
CA ASN A 231 -13.30 28.45 36.02
C ASN A 231 -13.58 26.94 35.87
N ASN A 232 -12.53 26.26 35.40
CA ASN A 232 -12.25 24.83 35.54
C ASN A 232 -13.20 23.85 34.85
N LYS A 233 -13.08 23.79 33.52
CA LYS A 233 -13.26 22.52 32.80
C LYS A 233 -12.06 21.63 33.13
N ILE A 234 -12.21 20.72 34.10
CA ILE A 234 -11.36 19.52 34.12
C ILE A 234 -11.92 18.61 33.03
N ALA A 235 -11.32 18.67 31.85
CA ALA A 235 -11.52 17.66 30.82
C ALA A 235 -10.62 16.48 31.18
N LEU A 236 -11.18 15.49 31.88
CA LEU A 236 -10.68 14.12 31.80
C LEU A 236 -11.31 13.54 30.53
N VAL A 237 -10.47 13.39 29.51
CA VAL A 237 -10.76 12.56 28.35
C VAL A 237 -10.55 11.11 28.80
N SER A 238 -11.53 10.24 28.56
CA SER A 238 -11.25 8.81 28.40
C SER A 238 -12.03 8.29 27.19
N ASP A 239 -11.24 7.71 26.29
CA ASP A 239 -11.50 6.67 25.30
C ASP A 239 -12.96 6.22 25.06
N GLY A 240 -13.34 6.29 23.79
CA GLY A 240 -14.69 6.00 23.32
C GLY A 240 -15.21 4.60 23.68
N SER A 241 -16.35 4.56 24.37
CA SER A 241 -17.41 3.59 24.06
C SER A 241 -18.77 4.22 24.39
N ASP A 242 -19.54 4.38 23.33
CA ASP A 242 -20.87 4.99 23.34
C ASP A 242 -21.82 4.25 24.28
N LYS A 243 -22.68 4.98 24.99
CA LYS A 243 -23.71 4.40 25.88
C LYS A 243 -23.21 3.65 27.12
N VAL A 244 -21.95 3.80 27.52
CA VAL A 244 -21.61 4.14 28.90
C VAL A 244 -20.73 5.38 28.89
N ASN A 245 -21.36 6.55 28.94
CA ASN A 245 -20.81 7.73 29.60
C ASN A 245 -21.91 8.79 29.65
N GLY A 246 -22.92 8.53 30.47
CA GLY A 246 -23.82 9.61 30.85
C GLY A 246 -23.03 10.61 31.70
N ALA A 247 -22.94 11.85 31.21
CA ALA A 247 -22.26 12.91 31.93
C ALA A 247 -22.91 13.10 33.30
N TYR A 248 -22.11 12.92 34.34
CA TYR A 248 -22.47 13.20 35.72
C TYR A 248 -22.45 14.72 35.92
N THR A 249 -23.60 15.30 36.21
CA THR A 249 -23.68 16.72 36.55
C THR A 249 -23.62 16.88 38.05
N ALA A 250 -22.71 17.73 38.50
CA ALA A 250 -22.62 18.18 39.88
C ALA A 250 -23.96 18.78 40.30
N GLN A 251 -24.63 18.17 41.28
CA GLN A 251 -25.77 18.78 41.94
C GLN A 251 -25.35 19.31 43.31
N SER A 252 -25.90 20.45 43.73
CA SER A 252 -25.55 21.17 44.95
C SER A 252 -25.91 20.46 46.27
N LYS A 253 -26.09 19.13 46.23
CA LYS A 253 -26.42 18.32 47.39
C LYS A 253 -25.14 17.72 47.94
N ARG A 254 -24.81 18.12 49.17
CA ARG A 254 -23.63 17.61 49.89
C ARG A 254 -23.84 16.15 50.29
N GLY A 255 -22.81 15.34 50.05
CA GLY A 255 -22.68 13.96 50.44
C GLY A 255 -22.30 13.81 51.92
N LYS A 256 -22.00 12.57 52.34
CA LYS A 256 -21.78 12.22 53.75
C LYS A 256 -20.54 12.89 54.38
N TYR A 257 -19.62 13.39 53.56
CA TYR A 257 -18.41 14.11 53.96
C TYR A 257 -18.39 15.56 53.42
N ASP A 258 -19.56 16.18 53.28
CA ASP A 258 -19.74 17.56 52.77
C ASP A 258 -19.35 17.81 51.29
N GLU A 259 -18.93 16.78 50.56
CA GLU A 259 -18.52 16.79 49.14
C GLU A 259 -19.71 16.80 48.15
N LEU A 260 -19.51 17.29 46.91
CA LEU A 260 -20.56 17.32 45.90
C LEU A 260 -20.97 15.92 45.42
N VAL A 261 -22.27 15.69 45.30
CA VAL A 261 -22.83 14.46 44.73
C VAL A 261 -23.17 14.67 43.26
N TYR A 262 -22.89 13.65 42.44
CA TYR A 262 -23.13 13.73 41.00
C TYR A 262 -24.29 12.84 40.57
N TYR A 263 -25.15 13.38 39.70
CA TYR A 263 -26.31 12.68 39.17
C TYR A 263 -26.19 12.51 37.66
N ASN A 264 -26.42 11.29 37.19
CA ASN A 264 -26.54 10.98 35.79
C ASN A 264 -28.01 10.94 35.42
N LYS A 265 -28.46 11.98 34.72
CA LYS A 265 -29.86 12.17 34.33
C LYS A 265 -30.37 11.13 33.33
N TYR A 266 -29.48 10.46 32.61
CA TYR A 266 -29.85 9.49 31.57
C TYR A 266 -30.07 8.10 32.19
N THR A 267 -29.18 7.67 33.08
CA THR A 267 -29.26 6.35 33.73
C THR A 267 -30.03 6.37 35.04
N HIS A 268 -30.41 7.55 35.53
CA HIS A 268 -30.98 7.79 36.86
C HIS A 268 -30.09 7.25 38.00
N THR A 269 -28.78 7.16 37.78
CA THR A 269 -27.79 6.72 38.76
C THR A 269 -27.08 7.90 39.40
N TRP A 270 -26.69 7.70 40.64
CA TRP A 270 -25.97 8.64 41.46
C TRP A 270 -24.57 8.09 41.73
N LEU A 271 -23.58 8.98 41.70
CA LEU A 271 -22.20 8.69 42.09
C LEU A 271 -21.97 9.35 43.45
N TYR A 272 -21.61 8.55 44.44
CA TYR A 272 -21.34 9.00 45.80
C TYR A 272 -19.90 8.67 46.18
N GLN A 273 -19.23 9.62 46.82
CA GLN A 273 -17.96 9.33 47.47
C GLN A 273 -18.20 8.55 48.77
N ILE A 274 -17.54 7.40 48.90
CA ILE A 274 -17.75 6.47 50.02
C ILE A 274 -16.72 6.66 51.16
N ASP A 275 -15.56 7.27 50.90
CA ASP A 275 -14.57 7.62 51.92
C ASP A 275 -13.72 8.86 51.56
N SER A 276 -12.87 9.29 52.50
CA SER A 276 -11.99 10.45 52.35
C SER A 276 -10.77 10.20 51.44
N HIS A 277 -10.61 8.99 50.91
CA HIS A 277 -9.50 8.60 50.03
C HIS A 277 -9.89 8.61 48.54
N GLY A 278 -11.10 9.06 48.21
CA GLY A 278 -11.53 9.24 46.82
C GLY A 278 -12.12 7.98 46.19
N HIS A 279 -12.62 7.04 47.00
CA HIS A 279 -13.39 5.93 46.47
C HIS A 279 -14.85 6.34 46.24
N TYR A 280 -15.43 5.88 45.12
CA TYR A 280 -16.79 6.23 44.71
C TYR A 280 -17.63 4.99 44.43
N ALA A 281 -18.93 5.09 44.72
CA ALA A 281 -19.92 4.06 44.42
C ALA A 281 -21.02 4.62 43.52
N ILE A 282 -21.53 3.78 42.60
CA ILE A 282 -22.60 4.13 41.66
C ILE A 282 -23.86 3.35 42.02
N GLY A 283 -25.02 4.02 42.09
CA GLY A 283 -26.29 3.34 42.36
C GLY A 283 -27.54 4.20 42.11
N ARG A 284 -28.73 3.58 42.06
CA ARG A 284 -30.02 4.29 41.87
C ARG A 284 -30.72 4.52 43.22
N LYS A 285 -31.39 5.65 43.42
CA LYS A 285 -32.26 5.94 44.59
C LYS A 285 -33.64 6.33 44.01
N LYS A 286 -34.80 5.74 44.34
CA LYS A 286 -35.32 5.01 45.50
C LYS A 286 -36.41 4.04 45.00
N GLY A 287 -36.44 2.81 45.52
CA GLY A 287 -37.42 1.77 45.13
C GLY A 287 -37.14 0.34 45.60
N GLY A 288 -35.98 0.07 46.24
CA GLY A 288 -35.75 -1.16 47.00
C GLY A 288 -34.80 -2.18 46.36
N LYS A 289 -33.62 -2.31 46.97
CA LYS A 289 -32.78 -3.52 47.08
C LYS A 289 -32.22 -4.16 45.79
N ALA A 290 -31.19 -3.54 45.20
CA ALA A 290 -29.95 -4.22 44.77
C ALA A 290 -28.96 -3.20 44.18
N CYS A 291 -27.70 -3.25 44.60
CA CYS A 291 -26.58 -2.56 43.94
C CYS A 291 -25.40 -3.54 43.86
N LEU A 292 -24.78 -3.65 42.69
CA LEU A 292 -23.59 -4.45 42.41
C LEU A 292 -22.39 -3.48 42.25
N CYS A 293 -21.23 -3.86 42.78
CA CYS A 293 -20.02 -3.04 42.84
C CYS A 293 -18.79 -3.92 42.54
N PHE A 294 -17.78 -3.33 41.87
CA PHE A 294 -16.51 -3.97 41.52
C PHE A 294 -15.32 -3.15 42.08
N ASN A 295 -14.25 -3.81 42.52
CA ASN A 295 -12.99 -3.19 42.97
C ASN A 295 -11.83 -3.61 42.06
N LYS A 296 -10.96 -2.67 41.66
CA LYS A 296 -10.00 -2.82 40.55
C LYS A 296 -8.69 -3.53 40.92
N ASN A 297 -8.42 -3.88 42.18
CA ASN A 297 -7.09 -4.38 42.54
C ASN A 297 -7.14 -5.80 43.17
N THR A 298 -6.46 -6.73 42.50
CA THR A 298 -6.10 -8.14 42.79
C THR A 298 -6.99 -9.26 42.23
N GLU A 299 -6.32 -10.32 41.74
CA GLU A 299 -6.79 -11.49 40.98
C GLU A 299 -8.12 -12.11 41.48
N LEU A 300 -9.07 -12.32 40.57
CA LEU A 300 -10.40 -12.86 40.92
C LEU A 300 -10.41 -14.39 40.91
N THR A 301 -10.90 -14.95 42.01
CA THR A 301 -11.56 -16.27 42.02
C THR A 301 -13.07 -16.06 42.09
N GLN A 302 -13.86 -17.14 42.00
CA GLN A 302 -15.31 -17.12 41.83
C GLN A 302 -16.16 -16.50 42.99
N ASN A 303 -15.54 -15.87 44.00
CA ASN A 303 -16.16 -15.51 45.29
C ASN A 303 -16.30 -14.00 45.61
N ASP A 304 -15.95 -13.06 44.71
CA ASP A 304 -15.81 -11.62 45.06
C ASP A 304 -17.08 -10.75 44.92
N TRP A 305 -18.27 -11.34 45.02
CA TRP A 305 -19.53 -10.58 44.96
C TRP A 305 -20.01 -10.18 46.36
N VAL A 306 -20.29 -8.89 46.61
CA VAL A 306 -20.90 -8.39 47.85
C VAL A 306 -22.23 -7.70 47.61
N THR A 307 -23.17 -7.86 48.55
CA THR A 307 -24.47 -7.19 48.55
C THR A 307 -24.64 -6.35 49.81
N TYR A 308 -25.29 -5.19 49.71
CA TYR A 308 -25.55 -4.30 50.84
C TYR A 308 -26.96 -4.55 51.39
N GLN A 309 -27.05 -5.11 52.60
CA GLN A 309 -28.30 -5.36 53.31
C GLN A 309 -28.20 -4.88 54.77
N ASP A 310 -29.30 -4.35 55.31
CA ASP A 310 -29.44 -3.93 56.71
C ASP A 310 -28.32 -3.02 57.23
N SER A 311 -27.95 -2.04 56.40
CA SER A 311 -26.91 -1.04 56.68
C SER A 311 -25.49 -1.61 56.86
N ARG A 312 -25.22 -2.82 56.35
CA ARG A 312 -23.88 -3.45 56.32
C ARG A 312 -23.61 -4.19 54.99
N TRP A 313 -22.35 -4.33 54.62
CA TRP A 313 -21.91 -5.06 53.41
C TRP A 313 -21.69 -6.54 53.74
N GLN A 314 -22.19 -7.47 52.90
CA GLN A 314 -22.03 -8.93 53.10
C GLN A 314 -21.66 -9.68 51.80
N PRO A 315 -20.86 -10.77 51.84
CA PRO A 315 -20.56 -11.63 50.67
C PRO A 315 -21.79 -12.39 50.15
N ALA A 316 -21.89 -12.61 48.83
CA ALA A 316 -23.00 -13.31 48.19
C ALA A 316 -22.82 -14.85 48.19
N PRO A 317 -23.84 -15.68 48.48
CA PRO A 317 -23.72 -17.14 48.37
C PRO A 317 -23.81 -17.63 46.92
N ALA A 318 -23.11 -18.74 46.63
CA ALA A 318 -22.89 -19.34 45.31
C ALA A 318 -24.16 -19.57 44.46
N LEU A 319 -24.12 -19.13 43.20
CA LEU A 319 -25.09 -19.46 42.15
C LEU A 319 -24.51 -20.57 41.25
N SER A 320 -25.24 -21.67 41.07
CA SER A 320 -24.93 -22.76 40.12
C SER A 320 -25.86 -22.72 38.91
N VAL A 321 -25.35 -22.97 37.70
CA VAL A 321 -26.14 -23.08 36.46
C VAL A 321 -26.12 -24.53 35.95
N GLN A 322 -27.28 -25.10 35.61
CA GLN A 322 -27.48 -26.42 34.99
C GLN A 322 -27.88 -26.29 33.51
N PHE A 323 -27.51 -27.27 32.68
CA PHE A 323 -27.94 -27.40 31.27
C PHE A 323 -29.01 -28.50 31.13
N VAL A 324 -30.01 -28.27 30.27
CA VAL A 324 -31.08 -29.24 29.95
C VAL A 324 -30.94 -29.68 28.48
N ASP A 325 -31.00 -30.99 28.28
CA ASP A 325 -30.82 -31.71 27.01
C ASP A 325 -32.18 -32.03 26.34
N HIS A 326 -32.26 -31.92 25.01
CA HIS A 326 -33.47 -32.18 24.21
C HIS A 326 -33.22 -33.25 23.14
N THR A 327 -33.12 -34.51 23.56
CA THR A 327 -33.36 -35.73 22.76
C THR A 327 -34.14 -36.68 23.71
N THR A 328 -35.34 -37.23 23.45
CA THR A 328 -35.84 -38.07 22.34
C THR A 328 -37.41 -38.27 22.49
N PRO A 329 -38.13 -39.10 21.70
CA PRO A 329 -39.17 -38.70 20.74
C PRO A 329 -40.64 -39.08 21.12
N LYS A 330 -41.62 -38.61 20.35
CA LYS A 330 -42.95 -39.26 20.24
C LYS A 330 -43.38 -39.42 18.78
N THR A 331 -43.51 -40.68 18.38
CA THR A 331 -44.28 -41.23 17.25
C THR A 331 -45.79 -40.91 17.44
N THR A 332 -46.70 -40.87 16.45
CA THR A 332 -47.16 -41.90 15.48
C THR A 332 -48.38 -41.30 14.68
N PRO A 333 -49.10 -42.00 13.76
CA PRO A 333 -48.91 -42.04 12.29
C PRO A 333 -50.17 -41.71 11.42
N GLY A 334 -50.00 -41.60 10.09
CA GLY A 334 -51.00 -42.06 9.11
C GLY A 334 -51.47 -41.05 8.06
N GLY A 335 -51.16 -41.33 6.78
CA GLY A 335 -51.83 -40.75 5.60
C GLY A 335 -50.95 -40.73 4.34
N PHE A 336 -51.01 -41.79 3.53
CA PHE A 336 -50.44 -41.90 2.18
C PHE A 336 -51.36 -41.22 1.15
N GLU A 337 -50.78 -40.51 0.17
CA GLU A 337 -51.16 -40.47 -1.26
C GLU A 337 -49.85 -40.14 -2.03
N GLU A 338 -49.20 -41.11 -2.68
CA GLU A 338 -49.39 -41.66 -4.04
C GLU A 338 -48.88 -40.74 -5.18
N PHE A 339 -48.04 -41.36 -6.01
CA PHE A 339 -47.15 -40.80 -7.02
C PHE A 339 -47.91 -40.68 -8.36
N ASP A 340 -47.91 -39.51 -9.00
CA ASP A 340 -48.38 -39.33 -10.38
C ASP A 340 -47.19 -39.32 -11.36
N PRO A 341 -47.06 -40.31 -12.26
CA PRO A 341 -45.96 -40.44 -13.21
C PRO A 341 -46.41 -39.99 -14.61
N GLN A 342 -46.51 -38.68 -14.87
CA GLN A 342 -46.49 -38.11 -16.22
C GLN A 342 -46.48 -36.57 -16.18
N ASN A 343 -45.31 -35.99 -15.94
CA ASN A 343 -44.97 -34.71 -16.54
C ASN A 343 -43.46 -34.65 -16.76
N ASP A 344 -43.07 -34.78 -18.03
CA ASP A 344 -41.71 -34.55 -18.48
C ASP A 344 -41.26 -33.12 -18.15
N GLY A 345 -40.02 -33.00 -17.72
CA GLY A 345 -39.21 -31.83 -18.05
C GLY A 345 -39.35 -30.63 -17.14
N VAL A 346 -39.18 -30.81 -15.83
CA VAL A 346 -38.47 -29.78 -15.07
C VAL A 346 -37.21 -30.46 -14.56
N ALA A 347 -36.07 -30.15 -15.19
CA ALA A 347 -34.79 -30.51 -14.62
C ALA A 347 -34.79 -30.00 -13.18
N GLU A 348 -34.76 -30.90 -12.20
CA GLU A 348 -34.58 -30.53 -10.79
C GLU A 348 -33.22 -29.82 -10.73
N ALA A 349 -33.29 -28.49 -10.77
CA ALA A 349 -32.16 -27.60 -10.62
C ALA A 349 -31.86 -27.54 -9.12
N LEU A 350 -30.85 -28.27 -8.70
CA LEU A 350 -30.33 -28.18 -7.35
C LEU A 350 -29.37 -26.98 -7.32
N ALA A 351 -29.76 -25.91 -6.63
CA ALA A 351 -28.83 -24.86 -6.26
C ALA A 351 -28.12 -25.29 -4.99
N VAL A 352 -26.90 -25.80 -5.11
CA VAL A 352 -26.12 -26.17 -3.94
C VAL A 352 -25.45 -24.91 -3.41
N HIS A 353 -26.06 -24.26 -2.43
CA HIS A 353 -25.42 -23.15 -1.72
C HIS A 353 -24.40 -23.69 -0.75
N SER A 354 -23.14 -23.57 -1.13
CA SER A 354 -22.02 -24.00 -0.32
C SER A 354 -21.03 -22.86 -0.13
N ARG A 355 -20.36 -22.87 1.03
CA ARG A 355 -19.24 -21.98 1.36
C ARG A 355 -18.03 -22.13 0.42
N PHE A 356 -18.01 -23.15 -0.44
CA PHE A 356 -16.96 -23.35 -1.45
C PHE A 356 -17.47 -22.98 -2.84
N SER A 357 -16.79 -22.00 -3.46
CA SER A 357 -17.18 -21.43 -4.76
C SER A 357 -17.12 -22.41 -5.94
N ASN A 358 -16.43 -23.55 -5.79
CA ASN A 358 -16.28 -24.53 -6.87
C ASN A 358 -17.45 -25.52 -6.99
N ILE A 359 -18.37 -25.55 -6.02
CA ILE A 359 -19.60 -26.35 -6.01
C ILE A 359 -20.87 -25.49 -5.93
N ASP A 360 -20.73 -24.16 -5.86
CA ASP A 360 -21.84 -23.22 -5.86
C ASP A 360 -22.35 -23.03 -7.30
N GLY A 361 -23.63 -23.33 -7.54
CA GLY A 361 -24.23 -23.27 -8.88
C GLY A 361 -25.43 -24.21 -9.08
N GLY A 362 -26.15 -24.02 -10.20
CA GLY A 362 -27.37 -24.78 -10.54
C GLY A 362 -27.06 -26.13 -11.21
N TYR A 363 -26.86 -27.16 -10.39
CA TYR A 363 -26.65 -28.54 -10.85
C TYR A 363 -27.99 -29.16 -11.23
N LEU A 364 -28.13 -29.59 -12.47
CA LEU A 364 -29.31 -30.27 -12.97
C LEU A 364 -29.15 -31.76 -12.81
N ARG A 365 -30.16 -32.42 -12.24
CA ARG A 365 -30.18 -33.88 -12.17
C ARG A 365 -30.12 -34.48 -13.57
N ASP A 366 -29.11 -35.29 -13.81
CA ASP A 366 -29.00 -36.09 -15.02
C ASP A 366 -29.88 -37.33 -14.87
N HIS A 367 -30.54 -37.76 -15.97
CA HIS A 367 -31.34 -38.98 -16.00
C HIS A 367 -30.48 -40.25 -15.89
N THR A 368 -29.16 -40.12 -15.97
CA THR A 368 -28.23 -41.24 -15.77
C THR A 368 -27.98 -41.54 -14.28
N ARG A 369 -27.81 -42.83 -13.97
CA ARG A 369 -27.40 -43.32 -12.65
C ARG A 369 -25.95 -43.80 -12.70
N ASN A 370 -25.24 -43.63 -11.58
CA ASN A 370 -23.88 -44.16 -11.47
C ASN A 370 -23.89 -45.69 -11.26
N GLU A 371 -22.70 -46.29 -11.21
CA GLU A 371 -22.49 -47.74 -11.09
C GLU A 371 -23.11 -48.36 -9.83
N ASN A 372 -23.39 -47.55 -8.80
CA ASN A 372 -24.06 -47.94 -7.56
C ASN A 372 -25.58 -47.65 -7.58
N GLY A 373 -26.13 -47.28 -8.74
CA GLY A 373 -27.56 -47.00 -8.92
C GLY A 373 -28.03 -45.66 -8.35
N LYS A 374 -27.12 -44.76 -7.95
CA LYS A 374 -27.44 -43.44 -7.38
C LYS A 374 -27.48 -42.35 -8.47
N ALA A 375 -28.20 -41.27 -8.20
CA ALA A 375 -28.38 -40.17 -9.16
C ALA A 375 -27.08 -39.40 -9.41
N VAL A 376 -26.91 -38.88 -10.62
CA VAL A 376 -25.82 -38.00 -11.03
C VAL A 376 -26.40 -36.62 -11.35
N TYR A 377 -25.68 -35.55 -11.04
CA TYR A 377 -26.07 -34.18 -11.31
C TYR A 377 -24.97 -33.47 -12.10
N ARG A 378 -25.33 -32.59 -13.04
CA ARG A 378 -24.39 -31.88 -13.91
C ARG A 378 -24.64 -30.39 -13.86
N ASN A 379 -23.59 -29.60 -13.76
CA ASN A 379 -23.67 -28.17 -13.96
C ASN A 379 -23.38 -27.84 -15.42
N ALA A 380 -24.36 -27.23 -16.10
CA ALA A 380 -24.27 -26.94 -17.53
C ALA A 380 -23.34 -25.76 -17.85
N GLN A 381 -23.06 -24.87 -16.88
CA GLN A 381 -22.23 -23.67 -17.10
C GLN A 381 -20.73 -24.00 -17.09
N ASP A 382 -20.29 -24.82 -16.14
CA ASP A 382 -18.87 -25.16 -15.95
C ASP A 382 -18.53 -26.61 -16.32
N LYS A 383 -19.52 -27.38 -16.77
CA LYS A 383 -19.40 -28.79 -17.19
C LYS A 383 -18.89 -29.72 -16.08
N LYS A 384 -19.16 -29.42 -14.82
CA LYS A 384 -18.81 -30.28 -13.69
C LYS A 384 -19.88 -31.34 -13.41
N GLU A 385 -19.47 -32.46 -12.84
CA GLU A 385 -20.35 -33.56 -12.42
C GLU A 385 -20.32 -33.77 -10.91
N LEU A 386 -21.49 -34.10 -10.34
CA LEU A 386 -21.70 -34.36 -8.93
C LEU A 386 -22.41 -35.71 -8.73
N TRP A 387 -21.84 -36.62 -7.94
CA TRP A 387 -22.42 -37.95 -7.71
C TRP A 387 -22.03 -38.57 -6.36
N TYR A 388 -22.79 -39.57 -5.90
CA TYR A 388 -22.45 -40.32 -4.69
C TYR A 388 -21.47 -41.47 -4.98
N GLY A 389 -20.24 -41.32 -4.53
CA GLY A 389 -19.12 -42.22 -4.80
C GLY A 389 -19.14 -43.51 -3.98
N PRO A 390 -18.41 -44.56 -4.42
CA PRO A 390 -18.37 -45.87 -3.76
C PRO A 390 -17.73 -45.85 -2.36
N THR A 391 -17.05 -44.77 -1.99
CA THR A 391 -16.50 -44.55 -0.64
C THR A 391 -17.54 -44.03 0.37
N GLY A 392 -18.80 -43.86 -0.05
CA GLY A 392 -19.89 -43.41 0.82
C GLY A 392 -19.93 -41.89 1.03
N ALA A 393 -19.48 -41.11 0.04
CA ALA A 393 -19.49 -39.65 0.09
C ALA A 393 -19.92 -39.05 -1.26
N TRP A 394 -20.45 -37.83 -1.24
CA TRP A 394 -20.74 -37.05 -2.45
C TRP A 394 -19.44 -36.47 -3.02
N MET A 395 -19.29 -36.50 -4.34
CA MET A 395 -18.06 -36.16 -5.07
C MET A 395 -18.38 -35.17 -6.17
N VAL A 396 -17.54 -34.14 -6.39
CA VAL A 396 -17.61 -33.24 -7.55
C VAL A 396 -16.34 -33.35 -8.40
N SER A 397 -16.45 -33.43 -9.72
CA SER A 397 -15.30 -33.38 -10.65
C SER A 397 -15.17 -32.05 -11.37
N ASP A 398 -13.95 -31.75 -11.85
CA ASP A 398 -13.68 -30.56 -12.67
C ASP A 398 -14.15 -30.70 -14.13
N GLU A 399 -14.55 -31.90 -14.58
CA GLU A 399 -15.09 -32.13 -15.93
C GLU A 399 -16.06 -33.32 -15.98
N ALA A 400 -17.08 -33.23 -16.83
CA ALA A 400 -18.15 -34.22 -16.95
C ALA A 400 -17.73 -35.48 -17.75
N GLY A 401 -18.07 -36.66 -17.27
CA GLY A 401 -17.88 -37.94 -17.96
C GLY A 401 -16.60 -38.68 -17.58
N VAL A 402 -15.78 -38.12 -16.69
CA VAL A 402 -14.54 -38.74 -16.22
C VAL A 402 -14.87 -39.74 -15.12
N LYS A 403 -14.73 -41.05 -15.39
CA LYS A 403 -14.97 -42.11 -14.38
C LYS A 403 -13.64 -42.72 -13.93
N ASN A 404 -13.29 -42.38 -12.68
CA ASN A 404 -12.21 -42.95 -11.85
C ASN A 404 -10.79 -42.94 -12.43
N GLY A 405 -9.90 -42.13 -11.82
CA GLY A 405 -8.45 -42.36 -11.87
C GLY A 405 -7.57 -41.20 -12.36
N SER A 406 -8.15 -40.10 -12.86
CA SER A 406 -7.36 -38.94 -13.28
C SER A 406 -8.19 -37.66 -13.20
N TYR A 407 -8.15 -37.03 -12.02
CA TYR A 407 -8.63 -35.67 -11.80
C TYR A 407 -7.42 -34.82 -11.37
N ALA A 408 -7.33 -33.57 -11.84
CA ALA A 408 -6.32 -32.63 -11.35
C ALA A 408 -6.64 -32.16 -9.92
N SER A 409 -7.94 -32.08 -9.60
CA SER A 409 -8.50 -31.66 -8.32
C SER A 409 -9.94 -32.18 -8.19
N TYR A 410 -10.41 -32.46 -6.97
CA TYR A 410 -11.82 -32.73 -6.70
C TYR A 410 -12.14 -32.44 -5.22
N VAL A 411 -13.43 -32.26 -4.89
CA VAL A 411 -13.92 -32.08 -3.51
C VAL A 411 -14.94 -33.17 -3.18
N SER A 412 -14.92 -33.66 -1.95
CA SER A 412 -15.87 -34.66 -1.47
C SER A 412 -16.52 -34.24 -0.16
N SER A 413 -17.74 -34.72 0.10
CA SER A 413 -18.36 -34.59 1.41
C SER A 413 -17.73 -35.52 2.45
N ALA A 414 -18.09 -35.35 3.71
CA ALA A 414 -17.91 -36.37 4.73
C ALA A 414 -18.67 -37.65 4.32
N PRO A 415 -18.30 -38.82 4.87
CA PRO A 415 -19.07 -40.03 4.71
C PRO A 415 -20.44 -39.92 5.40
N THR A 416 -21.40 -39.29 4.74
CA THR A 416 -22.77 -39.09 5.19
C THR A 416 -23.70 -39.57 4.09
N GLU A 417 -24.43 -40.65 4.34
CA GLU A 417 -25.41 -41.16 3.39
C GLU A 417 -26.67 -40.30 3.48
N CYS A 418 -26.86 -39.46 2.46
CA CYS A 418 -28.06 -38.64 2.26
C CYS A 418 -28.55 -38.77 0.81
N ASP A 419 -29.84 -38.55 0.59
CA ASP A 419 -30.48 -38.80 -0.70
C ASP A 419 -30.22 -37.69 -1.74
N SER A 420 -29.82 -36.49 -1.29
CA SER A 420 -29.41 -35.35 -2.12
C SER A 420 -28.12 -34.68 -1.60
N PRO A 421 -27.32 -34.04 -2.48
CA PRO A 421 -26.04 -33.43 -2.09
C PRO A 421 -26.14 -32.12 -1.28
N GLU A 422 -27.30 -31.46 -1.28
CA GLU A 422 -27.58 -30.28 -0.46
C GLU A 422 -27.60 -30.60 1.05
N ASP A 423 -27.93 -31.84 1.39
CA ASP A 423 -27.94 -32.36 2.76
C ASP A 423 -26.61 -33.02 3.15
N ALA A 424 -25.62 -33.03 2.24
CA ALA A 424 -24.33 -33.64 2.50
C ALA A 424 -23.46 -32.71 3.36
N ASP A 425 -22.77 -33.27 4.35
CA ASP A 425 -21.83 -32.49 5.17
C ASP A 425 -20.51 -32.29 4.42
N TRP A 426 -20.38 -31.18 3.69
CA TRP A 426 -19.22 -30.86 2.87
C TRP A 426 -17.99 -30.54 3.73
N GLN A 427 -17.01 -31.45 3.76
CA GLN A 427 -15.78 -31.24 4.54
C GLN A 427 -14.93 -30.10 3.95
N GLU A 428 -14.45 -29.19 4.82
CA GLU A 428 -13.49 -28.11 4.51
C GLU A 428 -12.11 -28.60 4.04
N ALA A 429 -11.84 -29.90 4.16
CA ALA A 429 -10.52 -30.45 3.89
C ALA A 429 -10.61 -31.55 2.84
N GLY A 430 -10.28 -31.21 1.60
CA GLY A 430 -10.35 -32.16 0.48
C GLY A 430 -9.56 -31.81 -0.78
N LEU A 431 -9.15 -30.55 -0.99
CA LEU A 431 -8.02 -30.30 -1.90
C LEU A 431 -6.74 -30.51 -1.12
N SER A 432 -6.19 -31.71 -1.24
CA SER A 432 -4.87 -32.05 -0.75
C SER A 432 -3.78 -31.28 -1.52
N VAL A 433 -3.61 -30.00 -1.19
CA VAL A 433 -2.26 -29.43 -1.11
C VAL A 433 -1.93 -29.36 0.37
N LYS A 434 -1.09 -30.29 0.82
CA LYS A 434 -0.63 -30.39 2.22
C LYS A 434 -0.13 -29.03 2.72
N VAL A 435 -0.78 -28.50 3.76
CA VAL A 435 -0.17 -27.58 4.74
C VAL A 435 -0.62 -27.99 6.14
N VAL A 436 0.35 -28.16 7.04
CA VAL A 436 0.21 -28.62 8.45
C VAL A 436 -0.25 -27.43 9.33
N PRO A 437 -1.14 -27.63 10.34
CA PRO A 437 -1.68 -26.53 11.15
C PRO A 437 -0.71 -26.02 12.23
N PRO A 438 -0.86 -24.77 12.73
CA PRO A 438 0.00 -24.21 13.77
C PRO A 438 -0.46 -24.62 15.19
N PRO A 439 0.47 -24.77 16.15
CA PRO A 439 0.12 -24.99 17.55
C PRO A 439 -0.23 -23.68 18.27
N SER A 440 -1.08 -23.83 19.27
CA SER A 440 -1.57 -22.81 20.18
C SER A 440 -0.54 -22.38 21.23
N LYS A 441 -0.39 -21.06 21.46
CA LYS A 441 -0.32 -20.34 22.76
C LYS A 441 0.23 -18.92 22.59
N LEU A 442 -0.31 -17.96 23.35
CA LEU A 442 0.06 -16.52 23.38
C LEU A 442 1.58 -16.21 23.46
N GLN A 443 2.41 -17.16 23.87
CA GLN A 443 3.88 -16.98 23.84
C GLN A 443 4.42 -16.89 22.40
N ASP A 444 3.70 -17.41 21.40
CA ASP A 444 4.07 -17.26 19.99
C ASP A 444 3.59 -15.91 19.41
N ILE A 445 2.62 -15.23 20.04
CA ILE A 445 2.20 -13.87 19.68
C ILE A 445 3.22 -12.85 20.19
N GLU A 446 3.78 -13.06 21.38
CA GLU A 446 4.91 -12.26 21.88
C GLU A 446 6.20 -12.53 21.07
N ARG A 447 6.40 -13.75 20.56
CA ARG A 447 7.43 -14.01 19.54
C ARG A 447 7.10 -13.36 18.21
N TYR A 448 5.84 -13.33 17.78
CA TYR A 448 5.40 -12.74 16.51
C TYR A 448 5.58 -11.21 16.49
N ALA A 449 5.30 -10.55 17.61
CA ALA A 449 5.57 -9.13 17.82
C ALA A 449 7.09 -8.83 17.87
N GLN A 450 7.91 -9.73 18.41
CA GLN A 450 9.37 -9.69 18.28
C GLN A 450 9.88 -10.08 16.87
N SER A 451 9.01 -10.66 16.02
CA SER A 451 9.34 -11.20 14.70
C SER A 451 8.85 -10.35 13.52
N ASN A 452 8.40 -9.10 13.72
CA ASN A 452 7.95 -8.27 12.59
C ASN A 452 9.07 -7.82 11.63
N ALA A 453 10.35 -7.97 12.00
CA ALA A 453 11.47 -7.96 11.04
C ALA A 453 11.77 -9.35 10.42
N ALA A 454 11.20 -10.43 10.96
CA ALA A 454 11.40 -11.81 10.54
C ALA A 454 10.26 -12.39 9.68
N ASN A 455 9.07 -11.75 9.65
CA ASN A 455 7.95 -12.13 8.79
C ASN A 455 7.86 -11.34 7.47
N MET A 456 8.69 -10.30 7.32
CA MET A 456 8.91 -9.68 6.01
C MET A 456 9.47 -10.73 5.06
N PHE A 457 8.91 -10.83 3.85
CA PHE A 457 9.43 -11.72 2.82
C PHE A 457 10.88 -11.32 2.53
N LYS A 458 11.77 -12.31 2.62
CA LYS A 458 13.17 -12.20 2.24
C LYS A 458 13.38 -13.12 1.06
N ASP A 459 13.79 -12.55 -0.05
CA ASP A 459 14.03 -13.29 -1.27
C ASP A 459 15.26 -14.20 -1.08
N PRO A 460 15.08 -15.54 -1.03
CA PRO A 460 16.20 -16.44 -0.85
C PRO A 460 17.15 -16.45 -2.06
N ASP A 461 16.64 -16.09 -3.25
CA ASP A 461 17.39 -16.11 -4.50
C ASP A 461 18.07 -14.77 -4.78
N PHE A 462 17.68 -13.70 -4.08
CA PHE A 462 18.31 -12.38 -4.18
C PHE A 462 18.38 -11.69 -2.80
N PRO A 463 19.22 -12.23 -1.89
CA PRO A 463 19.22 -11.83 -0.49
C PRO A 463 19.78 -10.41 -0.27
N GLU A 464 19.44 -9.82 0.86
CA GLU A 464 19.88 -8.49 1.34
C GLU A 464 21.37 -8.46 1.75
N ILE A 465 22.28 -8.75 0.82
CA ILE A 465 23.73 -8.85 1.05
C ILE A 465 24.53 -8.14 -0.03
N ASP A 466 25.80 -7.85 0.27
CA ASP A 466 26.75 -7.21 -0.64
C ASP A 466 26.89 -7.91 -1.99
N ALA A 467 26.71 -9.24 -2.05
CA ALA A 467 26.78 -10.00 -3.31
C ALA A 467 25.66 -9.62 -4.29
N SER A 468 24.46 -9.31 -3.79
CA SER A 468 23.32 -8.88 -4.61
C SER A 468 23.50 -7.44 -5.12
N ILE A 469 24.31 -6.63 -4.44
CA ILE A 469 24.72 -5.28 -4.90
C ILE A 469 25.84 -5.40 -5.93
N GLY A 470 26.92 -6.10 -5.56
CA GLY A 470 28.10 -6.32 -6.39
C GLY A 470 29.35 -5.58 -5.91
N PRO A 471 30.55 -6.13 -6.21
CA PRO A 471 31.82 -5.70 -5.63
C PRO A 471 32.30 -4.31 -6.05
N ASN A 472 31.95 -3.84 -7.26
CA ASN A 472 32.35 -2.53 -7.76
C ASN A 472 31.61 -1.41 -7.01
N THR A 473 30.32 -1.57 -6.77
CA THR A 473 29.54 -0.59 -5.99
C THR A 473 29.95 -0.60 -4.53
N ILE A 474 30.10 -1.77 -3.92
CA ILE A 474 30.54 -1.90 -2.51
C ILE A 474 31.92 -1.27 -2.29
N SER A 475 32.90 -1.55 -3.16
CA SER A 475 34.26 -1.01 -3.02
C SER A 475 34.34 0.51 -3.21
N LYS A 476 33.40 1.11 -3.95
CA LYS A 476 33.31 2.56 -4.14
C LYS A 476 32.47 3.27 -3.08
N SER A 477 31.65 2.54 -2.32
CA SER A 477 30.81 3.09 -1.26
C SER A 477 31.67 3.60 -0.09
N LYS A 478 31.67 4.93 0.12
CA LYS A 478 32.45 5.56 1.20
C LYS A 478 31.76 5.50 2.56
N THR A 479 30.43 5.40 2.56
CA THR A 479 29.58 5.47 3.77
C THR A 479 29.03 4.11 4.18
N GLY A 480 29.21 3.08 3.35
CA GLY A 480 28.51 1.80 3.48
C GLY A 480 27.14 1.81 2.79
N VAL A 481 26.58 0.62 2.61
CA VAL A 481 25.25 0.39 2.02
C VAL A 481 24.33 -0.23 3.07
N LYS A 482 23.05 0.14 3.07
CA LYS A 482 22.02 -0.48 3.91
C LYS A 482 20.85 -0.91 3.04
N TRP A 483 20.31 -2.10 3.32
CA TRP A 483 19.04 -2.55 2.76
C TRP A 483 17.90 -1.97 3.59
N ILE A 484 17.04 -1.18 2.97
CA ILE A 484 16.00 -0.42 3.65
C ILE A 484 14.67 -0.69 2.96
N ARG A 485 13.67 -1.03 3.76
CA ARG A 485 12.30 -1.31 3.29
C ARG A 485 11.57 0.02 3.06
N PRO A 486 10.57 0.08 2.15
CA PRO A 486 9.98 1.33 1.72
C PRO A 486 9.37 2.11 2.87
N THR A 487 8.75 1.43 3.86
CA THR A 487 8.17 2.03 5.07
C THR A 487 9.09 2.97 5.86
N VAL A 488 10.41 2.87 5.65
CA VAL A 488 11.44 3.69 6.32
C VAL A 488 12.16 4.64 5.34
N LEU A 489 11.85 4.58 4.04
CA LEU A 489 12.40 5.51 3.04
C LEU A 489 11.77 6.90 3.12
N GLN A 490 10.57 7.03 3.70
CA GLN A 490 9.82 8.27 3.69
C GLN A 490 9.74 8.97 5.06
N PRO A 491 9.63 10.31 5.08
CA PRO A 491 9.21 11.03 6.26
C PRO A 491 7.82 10.55 6.72
N PRO A 492 7.59 10.49 8.04
CA PRO A 492 6.29 10.13 8.61
C PRO A 492 5.16 11.02 8.08
N GLY A 493 4.12 10.44 7.49
CA GLY A 493 2.92 11.17 7.06
C GLY A 493 2.72 11.25 5.53
N GLU A 494 3.72 10.86 4.73
CA GLU A 494 3.53 10.71 3.29
C GLU A 494 3.25 9.25 2.92
N PRO A 495 2.14 8.95 2.22
CA PRO A 495 1.81 7.58 1.83
C PRO A 495 2.77 7.09 0.74
N ILE A 496 3.28 5.87 0.90
CA ILE A 496 4.01 5.17 -0.16
C ILE A 496 2.98 4.47 -1.03
N LEU A 497 3.15 4.61 -2.32
CA LEU A 497 2.27 4.03 -3.31
C LEU A 497 3.07 3.08 -4.20
N LEU A 498 2.45 1.97 -4.57
CA LEU A 498 3.05 1.12 -5.61
C LEU A 498 2.99 1.87 -6.96
N PHE A 499 1.84 2.48 -7.24
CA PHE A 499 1.57 3.35 -8.38
C PHE A 499 0.81 4.59 -7.88
N ASN A 500 1.17 5.77 -8.37
CA ASN A 500 0.54 7.06 -8.12
C ASN A 500 0.30 7.82 -9.44
N GLY A 501 -0.04 7.07 -10.50
CA GLY A 501 -0.04 7.56 -11.87
C GLY A 501 1.35 7.39 -12.47
N ILE A 502 1.52 6.42 -13.36
CA ILE A 502 2.80 6.16 -14.01
C ILE A 502 3.06 7.25 -15.05
N GLU A 503 4.06 8.08 -14.79
CA GLU A 503 4.48 9.18 -15.63
C GLU A 503 5.96 9.04 -16.03
N PRO A 504 6.36 9.56 -17.21
CA PRO A 504 7.76 9.57 -17.62
C PRO A 504 8.70 10.32 -16.67
N ASN A 505 8.18 11.28 -15.90
CA ASN A 505 8.97 12.09 -14.97
C ASN A 505 9.29 11.36 -13.66
N ASP A 506 8.70 10.19 -13.40
CA ASP A 506 8.92 9.42 -12.17
C ASP A 506 10.35 8.89 -12.05
N ILE A 507 11.14 8.96 -13.13
CA ILE A 507 12.38 8.21 -13.30
C ILE A 507 13.57 9.16 -13.26
N MET A 508 14.21 9.25 -12.09
CA MET A 508 15.51 9.90 -11.95
C MET A 508 16.63 8.85 -11.84
N GLN A 509 17.71 9.09 -12.58
CA GLN A 509 18.88 8.21 -12.59
C GLN A 509 19.78 8.46 -11.36
N GLY A 510 20.15 7.39 -10.65
CA GLY A 510 21.14 7.44 -9.57
C GLY A 510 22.56 7.11 -10.02
N ALA A 511 23.36 6.53 -9.11
CA ALA A 511 24.81 6.43 -9.27
C ALA A 511 25.32 5.27 -10.16
N LEU A 512 24.42 4.50 -10.79
CA LEU A 512 24.75 3.31 -11.57
C LEU A 512 24.77 3.59 -13.08
N GLY A 513 25.55 2.78 -13.81
CA GLY A 513 25.66 2.83 -15.28
C GLY A 513 24.54 2.09 -16.01
N ASP A 514 23.35 2.03 -15.42
CA ASP A 514 22.15 1.35 -15.92
C ASP A 514 21.17 2.31 -16.62
N CYS A 515 21.66 3.48 -17.05
CA CYS A 515 20.88 4.47 -17.79
C CYS A 515 20.09 3.87 -18.96
N TRP A 516 20.60 2.79 -19.57
CA TRP A 516 19.93 2.04 -20.63
C TRP A 516 18.61 1.39 -20.17
N LEU A 517 18.54 0.89 -18.94
CA LEU A 517 17.36 0.26 -18.35
C LEU A 517 16.35 1.33 -17.98
N LEU A 518 16.77 2.36 -17.27
CA LEU A 518 15.90 3.48 -16.87
C LEU A 518 15.32 4.19 -18.11
N SER A 519 16.13 4.37 -19.15
CA SER A 519 15.69 4.87 -20.46
C SER A 519 14.62 3.98 -21.10
N ALA A 520 14.78 2.66 -21.01
CA ALA A 520 13.80 1.72 -21.57
C ALA A 520 12.48 1.76 -20.79
N ILE A 521 12.55 1.85 -19.46
CA ILE A 521 11.37 1.98 -18.60
C ILE A 521 10.67 3.32 -18.87
N ALA A 522 11.42 4.42 -19.03
CA ALA A 522 10.85 5.74 -19.31
C ALA A 522 10.20 5.86 -20.70
N ALA A 523 10.54 4.98 -21.64
CA ALA A 523 9.76 4.83 -22.87
C ALA A 523 8.50 3.99 -22.70
N LEU A 524 8.48 3.09 -21.71
CA LEU A 524 7.32 2.26 -21.38
C LEU A 524 6.28 3.00 -20.51
N THR A 525 6.67 4.02 -19.75
CA THR A 525 5.73 4.87 -18.99
C THR A 525 4.73 5.61 -19.89
N GLU A 526 5.05 5.75 -21.18
CA GLU A 526 4.11 6.19 -22.21
C GLU A 526 2.92 5.22 -22.43
N PHE A 527 3.01 4.03 -21.84
CA PHE A 527 2.04 2.95 -21.85
C PHE A 527 1.78 2.47 -20.41
N PRO A 528 1.18 3.30 -19.53
CA PRO A 528 1.11 3.04 -18.09
C PRO A 528 0.37 1.73 -17.76
N SER A 529 -0.75 1.46 -18.42
CA SER A 529 -1.51 0.21 -18.27
C SER A 529 -0.70 -1.03 -18.68
N PHE A 530 0.31 -0.89 -19.56
CA PHE A 530 1.19 -2.00 -19.87
C PHE A 530 2.06 -2.35 -18.66
N ILE A 531 2.59 -1.36 -17.94
CA ILE A 531 3.39 -1.61 -16.75
C ILE A 531 2.50 -2.23 -15.66
N GLU A 532 1.36 -1.61 -15.35
CA GLU A 532 0.42 -2.09 -14.32
C GLU A 532 -0.10 -3.50 -14.64
N ASP A 533 -0.75 -3.70 -15.78
CA ASP A 533 -1.48 -4.94 -16.05
C ASP A 533 -0.57 -6.09 -16.51
N ARG A 534 0.52 -5.78 -17.22
CA ARG A 534 1.35 -6.79 -17.89
C ARG A 534 2.62 -7.10 -17.11
N LEU A 535 3.28 -6.12 -16.52
CA LEU A 535 4.53 -6.34 -15.78
C LEU A 535 4.30 -6.69 -14.32
N PHE A 536 3.28 -6.12 -13.67
CA PHE A 536 3.01 -6.40 -12.26
C PHE A 536 1.90 -7.45 -12.10
N ILE A 537 2.13 -8.44 -11.23
CA ILE A 537 1.08 -9.33 -10.73
C ILE A 537 0.55 -8.78 -9.40
N THR A 538 1.46 -8.30 -8.54
CA THR A 538 1.10 -7.56 -7.33
C THR A 538 0.64 -6.15 -7.73
N GLN A 539 -0.64 -5.84 -7.50
CA GLN A 539 -1.29 -4.59 -7.91
C GLN A 539 -1.39 -3.54 -6.78
N GLU A 540 -1.07 -3.93 -5.56
CA GLU A 540 -1.17 -3.07 -4.37
C GLU A 540 0.12 -3.13 -3.56
N LEU A 541 0.31 -2.16 -2.66
CA LEU A 541 1.44 -2.18 -1.74
C LEU A 541 1.42 -3.47 -0.90
N SER A 542 2.51 -4.23 -0.98
CA SER A 542 2.58 -5.55 -0.35
C SER A 542 2.74 -5.44 1.17
N ARG A 543 1.76 -5.98 1.89
CA ARG A 543 1.77 -6.06 3.37
C ARG A 543 2.90 -6.89 3.96
N THR A 544 3.45 -7.81 3.18
CA THR A 544 4.55 -8.70 3.59
C THR A 544 5.87 -8.33 2.92
N GLY A 545 5.87 -7.27 2.10
CA GLY A 545 7.01 -6.89 1.26
C GLY A 545 7.35 -7.87 0.13
N LYS A 546 6.46 -8.82 -0.20
CA LYS A 546 6.61 -9.73 -1.34
C LYS A 546 5.93 -9.14 -2.57
N TYR A 547 6.66 -9.02 -3.68
CA TYR A 547 6.14 -8.56 -4.96
C TYR A 547 6.36 -9.62 -6.03
N GLU A 548 5.36 -9.78 -6.91
CA GLU A 548 5.38 -10.69 -8.04
C GLU A 548 5.29 -9.88 -9.33
N LEU A 549 6.27 -10.05 -10.21
CA LEU A 549 6.40 -9.36 -11.50
C LEU A 549 6.51 -10.39 -12.63
N ARG A 550 6.25 -9.98 -13.88
CA ARG A 550 6.43 -10.81 -15.07
C ARG A 550 7.66 -10.36 -15.86
N ALA A 551 8.50 -11.32 -16.22
CA ALA A 551 9.63 -11.11 -17.12
C ALA A 551 9.65 -12.19 -18.21
N TYR A 552 9.95 -11.79 -19.45
CA TYR A 552 10.09 -12.71 -20.56
C TYR A 552 11.43 -13.45 -20.48
N ASN A 553 11.36 -14.78 -20.47
CA ASN A 553 12.51 -15.65 -20.56
C ASN A 553 12.70 -16.11 -22.00
N ALA A 554 13.65 -15.49 -22.71
CA ALA A 554 13.94 -15.78 -24.11
C ALA A 554 14.35 -17.26 -24.36
N GLN A 555 14.98 -17.93 -23.39
CA GLN A 555 15.35 -19.35 -23.52
C GLN A 555 14.14 -20.26 -23.64
N LYS A 556 13.10 -19.95 -22.87
CA LYS A 556 11.86 -20.73 -22.81
C LYS A 556 10.76 -20.16 -23.72
N SER A 557 11.03 -19.00 -24.33
CA SER A 557 10.09 -18.22 -25.14
C SER A 557 8.75 -17.97 -24.44
N GLN A 558 8.77 -17.70 -23.14
CA GLN A 558 7.56 -17.46 -22.33
C GLN A 558 7.81 -16.45 -21.21
N PHE A 559 6.73 -15.85 -20.71
CA PHE A 559 6.78 -15.04 -19.49
C PHE A 559 6.85 -15.93 -18.25
N GLU A 560 7.63 -15.49 -17.27
CA GLU A 560 7.78 -16.15 -15.97
C GLU A 560 7.52 -15.15 -14.84
N THR A 561 7.03 -15.65 -13.72
CA THR A 561 6.87 -14.85 -12.50
C THR A 561 8.23 -14.71 -11.82
N VAL A 562 8.68 -13.47 -11.64
CA VAL A 562 9.82 -13.12 -10.82
C VAL A 562 9.31 -12.60 -9.49
N ILE A 563 9.68 -13.29 -8.42
CA ILE A 563 9.33 -12.89 -7.05
C ILE A 563 10.51 -12.10 -6.50
N ILE A 564 10.25 -10.93 -5.90
CA ILE A 564 11.24 -10.12 -5.19
C ILE A 564 10.69 -9.67 -3.85
N ASP A 565 11.59 -9.30 -2.94
CA ASP A 565 11.23 -8.51 -1.77
C ASP A 565 11.43 -7.01 -1.99
N ASP A 566 10.92 -6.16 -1.11
CA ASP A 566 11.02 -4.70 -1.22
C ASP A 566 12.19 -4.06 -0.44
N ALA A 567 13.19 -4.82 0.01
CA ALA A 567 14.39 -4.22 0.56
C ALA A 567 15.18 -3.49 -0.55
N ILE A 568 15.42 -2.19 -0.42
CA ILE A 568 16.13 -1.37 -1.41
C ILE A 568 17.52 -1.01 -0.89
N PRO A 569 18.59 -1.19 -1.69
CA PRO A 569 19.93 -0.77 -1.31
C PRO A 569 20.01 0.75 -1.33
N CYS A 570 20.25 1.32 -0.16
CA CYS A 570 20.31 2.76 0.06
C CYS A 570 21.69 3.18 0.57
N SER A 571 22.05 4.43 0.33
CA SER A 571 23.22 5.02 0.98
C SER A 571 23.02 4.91 2.48
N ALA A 572 24.03 4.47 3.21
CA ALA A 572 23.93 4.33 4.67
C ALA A 572 23.54 5.63 5.39
N GLY A 573 23.64 6.76 4.68
CA GLY A 573 23.28 8.10 5.10
C GLY A 573 24.17 8.56 6.24
N ALA A 574 24.33 9.85 6.37
CA ALA A 574 24.58 10.36 7.69
C ALA A 574 23.23 10.37 8.45
N TRP A 575 23.22 10.34 9.78
CA TRP A 575 21.96 10.27 10.56
C TRP A 575 20.96 11.42 10.27
N TRP A 576 21.42 12.49 9.62
CA TRP A 576 20.67 13.68 9.28
C TRP A 576 20.13 13.70 7.85
N GLU A 577 20.39 12.67 7.05
CA GLU A 577 19.88 12.54 5.68
C GLU A 577 18.93 11.33 5.60
N PRO A 578 17.71 11.49 5.05
CA PRO A 578 16.86 10.35 4.79
C PRO A 578 17.61 9.37 3.86
N PRO A 579 17.47 8.05 4.10
CA PRO A 579 18.12 7.07 3.27
C PRO A 579 17.66 7.22 1.81
N LYS A 580 18.60 7.48 0.92
CA LYS A 580 18.35 7.56 -0.51
C LYS A 580 18.66 6.22 -1.17
N PRO A 581 17.79 5.71 -2.05
CA PRO A 581 18.15 4.62 -2.96
C PRO A 581 19.51 4.88 -3.61
N LEU A 582 20.33 3.85 -3.80
CA LEU A 582 21.64 4.02 -4.43
C LEU A 582 21.55 4.17 -5.95
N PHE A 583 20.50 3.59 -6.53
CA PHE A 583 20.35 3.38 -7.97
C PHE A 583 19.14 4.18 -8.46
N ALA A 584 18.08 3.58 -8.99
CA ALA A 584 16.87 4.30 -9.38
C ALA A 584 16.38 5.20 -8.24
N GLN A 585 16.12 6.46 -8.57
CA GLN A 585 15.53 7.44 -7.66
C GLN A 585 14.13 7.73 -8.18
N PRO A 586 13.06 7.31 -7.49
CA PRO A 586 11.72 7.75 -7.86
C PRO A 586 11.62 9.27 -7.63
N ASN A 587 11.00 10.00 -8.56
CA ASN A 587 10.77 11.45 -8.44
C ASN A 587 9.72 11.78 -7.36
N ASP A 588 8.84 10.81 -7.05
CA ASP A 588 7.81 10.86 -6.01
C ASP A 588 7.81 9.57 -5.15
N ASN A 589 6.74 9.30 -4.39
CA ASN A 589 6.64 8.17 -3.45
C ASN A 589 6.23 6.84 -4.11
N GLU A 590 6.67 6.61 -5.35
CA GLU A 590 6.29 5.47 -6.17
C GLU A 590 7.31 4.33 -6.16
N LEU A 591 6.84 3.14 -5.83
CA LEU A 591 7.71 1.98 -5.64
C LEU A 591 7.98 1.19 -6.92
N TYR A 592 7.15 1.33 -7.96
CA TYR A 592 7.23 0.47 -9.15
C TYR A 592 8.59 0.52 -9.84
N ILE A 593 9.24 1.69 -9.93
CA ILE A 593 10.55 1.83 -10.59
C ILE A 593 11.65 1.09 -9.84
N LEU A 594 11.61 1.15 -8.50
CA LEU A 594 12.53 0.42 -7.62
C LEU A 594 12.31 -1.09 -7.73
N MET A 595 11.06 -1.54 -7.89
CA MET A 595 10.72 -2.95 -8.08
C MET A 595 11.19 -3.47 -9.44
N LEU A 596 10.97 -2.70 -10.51
CA LEU A 596 11.44 -3.07 -11.85
C LEU A 596 12.96 -3.16 -11.89
N GLU A 597 13.67 -2.15 -11.39
CA GLU A 597 15.13 -2.17 -11.32
C GLU A 597 15.66 -3.37 -10.53
N LYS A 598 15.06 -3.65 -9.36
CA LYS A 598 15.43 -4.81 -8.54
C LYS A 598 15.14 -6.14 -9.23
N MET A 599 14.01 -6.27 -9.94
CA MET A 599 13.71 -7.45 -10.75
C MET A 599 14.82 -7.68 -11.78
N PHE A 600 15.24 -6.64 -12.50
CA PHE A 600 16.34 -6.73 -13.46
C PHE A 600 17.67 -7.08 -12.78
N ALA A 601 17.99 -6.50 -11.63
CA ALA A 601 19.18 -6.83 -10.86
C ALA A 601 19.21 -8.30 -10.43
N LYS A 602 18.06 -8.84 -9.98
CA LYS A 602 17.89 -10.26 -9.66
C LYS A 602 18.14 -11.14 -10.88
N LEU A 603 17.55 -10.82 -12.02
CA LEU A 603 17.74 -11.56 -13.26
C LEU A 603 19.21 -11.50 -13.74
N ALA A 604 19.88 -10.36 -13.55
CA ALA A 604 21.29 -10.16 -13.85
C ALA A 604 22.23 -10.87 -12.85
N GLY A 605 21.73 -11.21 -11.67
CA GLY A 605 22.46 -11.77 -10.54
C GLY A 605 23.03 -10.73 -9.56
N SER A 606 23.12 -9.45 -9.93
CA SER A 606 23.46 -8.34 -9.03
C SER A 606 23.14 -6.98 -9.66
N TYR A 607 23.08 -5.91 -8.86
CA TYR A 607 22.95 -4.55 -9.39
C TYR A 607 24.14 -4.13 -10.26
N ASP A 608 25.38 -4.47 -9.86
CA ASP A 608 26.58 -4.21 -10.68
C ASP A 608 26.48 -4.81 -12.10
N ALA A 609 25.79 -5.96 -12.24
CA ALA A 609 25.63 -6.63 -13.52
C ALA A 609 24.69 -5.86 -14.49
N LEU A 610 23.94 -4.88 -13.99
CA LEU A 610 23.16 -3.95 -14.83
C LEU A 610 24.04 -2.85 -15.46
N SER A 611 25.29 -2.67 -15.01
CA SER A 611 26.17 -1.67 -15.59
C SER A 611 26.52 -2.03 -17.04
N GLY A 612 26.13 -1.18 -17.99
CA GLY A 612 26.54 -1.27 -19.40
C GLY A 612 25.72 -2.22 -20.27
N GLY A 613 24.41 -1.99 -20.39
CA GLY A 613 23.51 -2.72 -21.30
C GLY A 613 22.86 -1.86 -22.40
N TYR A 614 21.77 -2.38 -22.98
CA TYR A 614 21.06 -1.77 -24.12
C TYR A 614 19.55 -1.72 -23.89
N PRO A 615 18.86 -0.60 -24.17
CA PRO A 615 17.41 -0.46 -23.93
C PRO A 615 16.57 -1.57 -24.59
N LEU A 616 17.01 -2.03 -25.75
CA LEU A 616 16.38 -3.12 -26.49
C LEU A 616 16.28 -4.42 -25.66
N LEU A 617 17.26 -4.73 -24.81
CA LEU A 617 17.21 -5.95 -24.00
C LEU A 617 16.19 -5.83 -22.87
N ALA A 618 16.04 -4.63 -22.31
CA ALA A 618 14.99 -4.32 -21.35
C ALA A 618 13.60 -4.46 -21.99
N TRP A 619 13.38 -3.89 -23.17
CA TRP A 619 12.10 -4.06 -23.89
C TRP A 619 11.85 -5.51 -24.29
N GLY A 620 12.84 -6.26 -24.76
CA GLY A 620 12.67 -7.69 -25.03
C GLY A 620 12.21 -8.46 -23.79
N CYS A 621 12.82 -8.16 -22.64
CA CYS A 621 12.48 -8.77 -21.36
C CYS A 621 11.08 -8.36 -20.86
N MET A 622 10.67 -7.10 -21.01
CA MET A 622 9.37 -6.62 -20.53
C MET A 622 8.21 -6.93 -21.48
N THR A 623 8.46 -6.92 -22.79
CA THR A 623 7.40 -7.04 -23.82
C THR A 623 7.31 -8.43 -24.44
N GLY A 624 8.37 -9.24 -24.33
CA GLY A 624 8.49 -10.49 -25.09
C GLY A 624 8.76 -10.28 -26.59
N CYS A 625 9.03 -9.05 -27.02
CA CYS A 625 9.39 -8.76 -28.39
C CYS A 625 10.77 -9.34 -28.72
N GLU A 626 10.83 -10.17 -29.76
CA GLU A 626 12.09 -10.70 -30.28
C GLU A 626 12.58 -9.94 -31.54
N ASP A 627 11.72 -9.12 -32.17
CA ASP A 627 12.12 -8.24 -33.28
C ASP A 627 12.58 -6.87 -32.75
N LEU A 628 13.80 -6.88 -32.21
CA LEU A 628 14.47 -5.73 -31.63
C LEU A 628 15.46 -5.12 -32.63
N GLN A 629 15.29 -3.84 -32.94
CA GLN A 629 16.00 -3.15 -34.01
C GLN A 629 16.74 -1.93 -33.49
N SER A 630 18.01 -1.80 -33.86
CA SER A 630 18.84 -0.62 -33.63
C SER A 630 19.20 0.01 -34.96
N TRP A 631 19.01 1.31 -35.09
CA TRP A 631 19.30 2.07 -36.29
C TRP A 631 20.34 3.13 -35.98
N LYS A 632 21.41 3.18 -36.77
CA LYS A 632 22.48 4.17 -36.61
C LYS A 632 22.69 4.97 -37.88
N ARG A 633 22.71 6.30 -37.76
CA ARG A 633 23.11 7.18 -38.86
C ARG A 633 24.63 7.38 -38.84
N LEU A 634 25.30 7.10 -39.95
CA LEU A 634 26.75 7.28 -40.03
C LEU A 634 27.14 8.72 -40.35
N ALA A 635 28.08 9.26 -39.58
CA ALA A 635 28.61 10.61 -39.79
C ALA A 635 29.65 10.70 -40.93
N ALA A 636 30.31 9.59 -41.28
CA ALA A 636 31.42 9.59 -42.24
C ALA A 636 31.48 8.28 -43.05
N GLY A 637 32.22 8.31 -44.17
CA GLY A 637 32.41 7.18 -45.07
C GLY A 637 31.43 7.15 -46.26
N ILE A 638 31.47 6.08 -47.05
CA ILE A 638 30.67 5.95 -48.29
C ILE A 638 29.15 5.91 -48.05
N HIS A 639 28.74 5.69 -46.81
CA HIS A 639 27.34 5.68 -46.37
C HIS A 639 27.01 6.85 -45.42
N ALA A 640 27.83 7.90 -45.41
CA ALA A 640 27.56 9.09 -44.59
C ALA A 640 26.15 9.65 -44.84
N GLY A 641 25.45 10.00 -43.76
CA GLY A 641 24.06 10.49 -43.79
C GLY A 641 23.00 9.40 -43.97
N LYS A 642 23.37 8.14 -44.21
CA LYS A 642 22.43 7.01 -44.31
C LYS A 642 22.23 6.34 -42.94
N TRP A 643 21.05 5.76 -42.76
CA TRP A 643 20.66 5.00 -41.59
C TRP A 643 20.88 3.51 -41.82
N HIS A 644 21.53 2.86 -40.86
CA HIS A 644 21.94 1.47 -40.93
C HIS A 644 21.15 0.66 -39.90
N LYS A 645 20.49 -0.40 -40.33
CA LYS A 645 19.81 -1.33 -39.42
C LYS A 645 20.81 -2.30 -38.79
N ALA A 646 20.57 -2.62 -37.53
CA ALA A 646 21.25 -3.68 -36.82
C ALA A 646 20.17 -4.42 -36.03
N GLN A 647 20.10 -5.74 -36.17
CA GLN A 647 19.09 -6.54 -35.48
C GLN A 647 19.74 -7.35 -34.36
N VAL A 648 19.04 -7.47 -33.25
CA VAL A 648 19.51 -8.23 -32.10
C VAL A 648 19.63 -9.72 -32.44
N ALA A 649 20.80 -10.30 -32.15
CA ALA A 649 21.05 -11.73 -32.24
C ALA A 649 20.28 -12.50 -31.16
N MET A 650 19.01 -12.82 -31.40
CA MET A 650 18.16 -13.50 -30.40
C MET A 650 18.71 -14.88 -30.00
N GLU A 651 19.40 -15.59 -30.89
CA GLU A 651 20.09 -16.84 -30.55
C GLU A 651 21.17 -16.65 -29.49
N LYS A 652 21.86 -15.50 -29.46
CA LYS A 652 22.85 -15.17 -28.42
C LYS A 652 22.19 -14.77 -27.11
N ILE A 653 21.06 -14.09 -27.18
CA ILE A 653 20.26 -13.83 -25.98
C ILE A 653 19.77 -15.16 -25.39
N ARG A 654 19.31 -16.11 -26.20
CA ARG A 654 18.93 -17.44 -25.68
C ARG A 654 20.09 -18.20 -25.05
N GLU A 655 21.34 -18.02 -25.46
CA GLU A 655 22.47 -18.63 -24.75
C GLU A 655 22.63 -18.06 -23.32
N GLN A 656 22.40 -16.75 -23.13
CA GLN A 656 22.54 -16.05 -21.85
C GLN A 656 21.49 -14.92 -21.70
N PRO A 657 20.23 -15.23 -21.31
CA PRO A 657 19.08 -14.32 -21.46
C PRO A 657 19.15 -13.05 -20.62
N PHE A 658 19.95 -13.07 -19.55
CA PHE A 658 20.11 -11.94 -18.64
C PHE A 658 21.55 -11.41 -18.60
N ASN A 659 22.37 -11.75 -19.60
CA ASN A 659 23.66 -11.09 -19.78
C ASN A 659 23.46 -9.78 -20.55
N PHE A 660 23.10 -8.73 -19.81
CA PHE A 660 22.77 -7.41 -20.35
C PHE A 660 23.93 -6.74 -21.11
N GLN A 661 25.17 -7.20 -20.91
CA GLN A 661 26.37 -6.68 -21.59
C GLN A 661 26.63 -7.36 -22.95
N LYS A 662 26.08 -8.56 -23.19
CA LYS A 662 26.31 -9.33 -24.43
C LYS A 662 25.11 -9.26 -25.36
N MET A 663 24.93 -8.11 -26.00
CA MET A 663 24.12 -8.00 -27.20
C MET A 663 25.05 -7.83 -28.41
N PHE A 664 25.04 -8.80 -29.33
CA PHE A 664 25.58 -8.57 -30.67
C PHE A 664 24.42 -8.21 -31.59
N THR A 665 24.50 -7.05 -32.22
CA THR A 665 23.66 -6.80 -33.38
C THR A 665 24.29 -7.49 -34.57
N ILE A 666 23.58 -8.39 -35.25
CA ILE A 666 23.99 -8.83 -36.58
C ILE A 666 23.77 -7.64 -37.51
N SER A 667 24.81 -7.23 -38.24
CA SER A 667 24.66 -6.16 -39.22
C SER A 667 23.69 -6.63 -40.30
N SER A 668 22.48 -6.07 -40.34
CA SER A 668 21.62 -6.19 -41.51
C SER A 668 21.89 -4.96 -42.36
N SER A 669 22.42 -5.18 -43.56
CA SER A 669 22.98 -4.14 -44.46
C SER A 669 21.92 -3.21 -45.08
N ILE A 670 20.83 -2.91 -44.37
CA ILE A 670 19.77 -2.04 -44.89
C ILE A 670 20.19 -0.60 -44.64
N PHE A 671 20.45 0.12 -45.74
CA PHE A 671 20.77 1.53 -45.73
C PHE A 671 19.58 2.33 -46.23
N ASN A 672 19.03 3.19 -45.37
CA ASN A 672 17.95 4.10 -45.73
C ASN A 672 18.48 5.54 -45.79
N ASP A 673 17.97 6.33 -46.73
CA ASP A 673 18.16 7.78 -46.67
C ASP A 673 17.21 8.41 -45.63
N ALA A 674 17.30 9.73 -45.46
CA ALA A 674 16.47 10.44 -44.48
C ALA A 674 14.97 10.32 -44.79
N GLN A 675 14.56 10.31 -46.06
CA GLN A 675 13.16 10.23 -46.42
C GLN A 675 12.58 8.84 -46.17
N ALA A 676 13.33 7.79 -46.55
CA ALA A 676 12.95 6.41 -46.28
C ALA A 676 12.89 6.11 -44.78
N MET A 677 13.82 6.67 -43.99
CA MET A 677 13.78 6.55 -42.53
C MET A 677 12.54 7.22 -41.94
N PHE A 678 12.19 8.44 -42.37
CA PHE A 678 10.97 9.10 -41.90
C PHE A 678 9.72 8.25 -42.15
N SER A 679 9.57 7.71 -43.36
CA SER A 679 8.43 6.86 -43.71
C SER A 679 8.39 5.56 -42.89
N PHE A 680 9.55 4.99 -42.59
CA PHE A 680 9.64 3.80 -41.74
C PHE A 680 9.23 4.11 -40.28
N LEU A 681 9.73 5.20 -39.69
CA LEU A 681 9.33 5.59 -38.32
C LEU A 681 7.85 5.97 -38.23
N GLN A 682 7.31 6.57 -39.30
CA GLN A 682 5.87 6.83 -39.41
C GLN A 682 5.07 5.52 -39.38
N GLN A 683 5.52 4.49 -40.11
CA GLN A 683 4.87 3.18 -40.05
C GLN A 683 4.96 2.54 -38.66
N CYS A 684 6.09 2.70 -37.96
CA CYS A 684 6.23 2.22 -36.58
C CYS A 684 5.31 2.96 -35.60
N ASP A 685 5.11 4.28 -35.76
CA ASP A 685 4.11 5.06 -35.02
C ASP A 685 2.68 4.57 -35.31
N ASP A 686 2.35 4.35 -36.58
CA ASP A 686 1.02 3.86 -37.00
C ASP A 686 0.69 2.49 -36.40
N LEU A 687 1.69 1.60 -36.31
CA LEU A 687 1.63 0.27 -35.67
C LEU A 687 1.79 0.32 -34.13
N ASN A 688 1.94 1.51 -33.56
CA ASN A 688 2.05 1.74 -32.11
C ASN A 688 3.22 0.98 -31.46
N TYR A 689 4.37 0.90 -32.14
CA TYR A 689 5.59 0.24 -31.64
C TYR A 689 6.36 1.11 -30.68
N ILE A 690 6.90 0.58 -29.59
CA ILE A 690 7.78 1.36 -28.70
C ILE A 690 9.09 1.75 -29.41
N MET A 691 9.44 3.04 -29.33
CA MET A 691 10.58 3.65 -30.00
C MET A 691 11.32 4.64 -29.09
N ALA A 692 12.64 4.70 -29.24
CA ALA A 692 13.48 5.71 -28.60
C ALA A 692 14.54 6.23 -29.59
N ALA A 693 15.00 7.45 -29.37
CA ALA A 693 16.06 8.09 -30.13
C ALA A 693 17.19 8.53 -29.19
N SER A 694 18.41 8.62 -29.72
CA SER A 694 19.58 9.06 -28.96
C SER A 694 20.57 9.84 -29.83
N ILE A 695 21.42 10.61 -29.15
CA ILE A 695 22.47 11.43 -29.74
C ILE A 695 23.82 10.89 -29.27
N SER A 696 24.75 10.63 -30.19
CA SER A 696 26.11 10.25 -29.80
C SER A 696 26.83 11.42 -29.11
N GLY A 697 27.70 11.11 -28.15
CA GLY A 697 28.55 12.10 -27.51
C GLY A 697 29.80 11.49 -26.90
N SER A 698 30.77 12.32 -26.56
CA SER A 698 32.00 11.89 -25.87
C SER A 698 31.81 11.78 -24.35
N THR A 699 30.85 12.51 -23.80
CA THR A 699 30.59 12.65 -22.37
C THR A 699 29.17 12.17 -22.10
N ILE A 700 28.98 11.40 -21.01
CA ILE A 700 27.65 10.93 -20.60
C ILE A 700 26.81 12.15 -20.23
N GLU A 701 25.57 12.18 -20.71
CA GLU A 701 24.54 13.17 -20.33
C GLU A 701 24.96 14.63 -20.47
N LYS A 702 25.79 14.91 -21.47
CA LYS A 702 26.23 16.28 -21.72
C LYS A 702 25.06 17.09 -22.25
N ARG A 703 24.64 18.07 -21.46
CA ARG A 703 23.66 19.10 -21.88
C ARG A 703 24.24 19.95 -22.99
N ARG A 704 23.45 20.17 -24.02
CA ARG A 704 23.77 20.99 -25.19
C ARG A 704 23.09 22.36 -25.07
N THR A 705 23.54 23.31 -25.86
CA THR A 705 22.98 24.67 -25.90
C THR A 705 21.58 24.73 -26.52
N ASP A 706 21.24 23.71 -27.32
CA ASP A 706 19.92 23.55 -27.94
C ASP A 706 18.89 22.85 -27.03
N GLY A 707 19.25 22.61 -25.77
CA GLY A 707 18.39 21.98 -24.76
C GLY A 707 18.40 20.44 -24.77
N LEU A 708 19.06 19.81 -25.75
CA LEU A 708 19.18 18.35 -25.83
C LEU A 708 20.36 17.81 -25.00
N VAL A 709 20.39 16.50 -24.81
CA VAL A 709 21.34 15.78 -23.96
C VAL A 709 21.98 14.65 -24.77
N GLU A 710 23.32 14.63 -24.80
CA GLU A 710 24.08 13.58 -25.49
C GLU A 710 24.17 12.31 -24.65
N ARG A 711 24.29 11.15 -25.31
CA ARG A 711 24.32 9.80 -24.67
C ARG A 711 23.13 9.55 -23.74
N HIS A 712 22.00 10.13 -24.10
CA HIS A 712 20.71 10.04 -23.40
C HIS A 712 19.65 9.50 -24.36
N ALA A 713 18.66 8.80 -23.84
CA ALA A 713 17.54 8.30 -24.63
C ALA A 713 16.33 9.22 -24.50
N TYR A 714 15.67 9.45 -25.62
CA TYR A 714 14.42 10.18 -25.73
C TYR A 714 13.36 9.23 -26.23
N SER A 715 12.20 9.19 -25.59
CA SER A 715 11.06 8.42 -26.10
C SER A 715 10.58 9.08 -27.39
N LEU A 716 10.50 8.33 -28.49
CA LEU A 716 10.02 8.84 -29.77
C LEU A 716 8.52 8.54 -29.88
N ILE A 717 7.69 9.55 -29.70
CA ILE A 717 6.26 9.41 -29.41
C ILE A 717 5.43 9.38 -30.69
N GLN A 718 5.64 10.36 -31.57
CA GLN A 718 4.84 10.53 -32.79
C GLN A 718 5.71 10.93 -33.98
N VAL A 719 5.30 10.50 -35.18
CA VAL A 719 5.93 10.89 -36.45
C VAL A 719 4.82 11.32 -37.42
N LYS A 720 4.74 12.61 -37.70
CA LYS A 720 3.60 13.20 -38.43
C LYS A 720 4.05 13.89 -39.71
N ASN A 721 3.47 13.45 -40.82
CA ASN A 721 3.57 14.12 -42.12
C ASN A 721 2.36 15.06 -42.28
N ILE A 722 2.57 16.35 -42.07
CA ILE A 722 1.48 17.35 -42.08
C ILE A 722 1.24 17.89 -43.49
N SER A 723 2.33 18.20 -44.20
CA SER A 723 2.30 18.65 -45.58
C SER A 723 3.61 18.32 -46.29
N ALA A 724 3.70 18.60 -47.58
CA ALA A 724 4.94 18.39 -48.35
C ALA A 724 6.19 19.04 -47.71
N ASN A 725 6.02 20.14 -46.97
CA ASN A 725 7.10 20.91 -46.36
C ASN A 725 7.13 20.83 -44.82
N ILE A 726 6.14 20.20 -44.18
CA ILE A 726 6.05 20.14 -42.71
C ILE A 726 5.98 18.68 -42.29
N LYS A 727 7.12 18.17 -41.80
CA LYS A 727 7.27 16.84 -41.21
C LYS A 727 7.79 17.04 -39.79
N LEU A 728 7.08 16.50 -38.83
CA LEU A 728 7.35 16.73 -37.42
C LEU A 728 7.50 15.39 -36.71
N VAL A 729 8.38 15.37 -35.72
CA VAL A 729 8.51 14.27 -34.77
C VAL A 729 8.30 14.82 -33.37
N GLN A 730 7.64 14.03 -32.53
CA GLN A 730 7.43 14.34 -31.13
C GLN A 730 8.30 13.42 -30.29
N LEU A 731 9.07 14.01 -29.38
CA LEU A 731 9.92 13.27 -28.46
C LEU A 731 9.62 13.68 -27.03
N ARG A 732 9.92 12.77 -26.09
CA ARG A 732 9.94 13.09 -24.67
C ARG A 732 11.32 12.88 -24.08
N ASN A 733 11.80 13.88 -23.36
CA ASN A 733 12.90 13.75 -22.42
C ASN A 733 12.38 13.17 -21.09
N PRO A 734 12.85 11.99 -20.64
CA PRO A 734 12.38 11.40 -19.39
C PRO A 734 12.77 12.17 -18.12
N TRP A 735 13.67 13.16 -18.20
CA TRP A 735 14.05 13.96 -17.03
C TRP A 735 13.04 15.03 -16.61
N GLY A 736 12.08 15.38 -17.48
CA GLY A 736 11.12 16.46 -17.25
C GLY A 736 11.74 17.84 -16.95
N ASN A 737 10.88 18.81 -16.64
CA ASN A 737 11.18 20.08 -15.94
C ASN A 737 12.38 20.91 -16.46
N GLY A 738 12.22 21.55 -17.61
CA GLY A 738 13.05 22.67 -18.08
C GLY A 738 14.22 22.26 -18.98
N ILE A 739 14.26 21.00 -19.43
CA ILE A 739 15.31 20.44 -20.29
C ILE A 739 14.67 19.90 -21.57
N GLU A 740 14.25 20.81 -22.43
CA GLU A 740 13.60 20.53 -23.70
C GLU A 740 14.32 21.18 -24.87
N TRP A 741 14.06 20.65 -26.07
CA TRP A 741 14.48 21.28 -27.33
C TRP A 741 14.03 22.74 -27.38
N ASN A 742 14.93 23.65 -27.73
CA ASN A 742 14.64 25.10 -27.83
C ASN A 742 14.71 25.67 -29.25
N GLY A 743 14.76 24.80 -30.27
CA GLY A 743 14.80 25.19 -31.68
C GLY A 743 13.44 25.16 -32.37
N SER A 744 13.41 24.87 -33.68
CA SER A 744 12.20 24.92 -34.49
C SER A 744 11.14 23.94 -33.96
N TRP A 745 9.89 24.42 -33.85
CA TRP A 745 8.73 23.69 -33.29
C TRP A 745 8.82 23.32 -31.80
N SER A 746 9.79 23.85 -31.06
CA SER A 746 9.77 23.82 -29.58
C SER A 746 8.52 24.48 -28.99
N ASP A 747 8.30 24.28 -27.69
CA ASP A 747 7.11 24.74 -26.97
C ASP A 747 6.88 26.26 -26.96
N HIS A 748 7.90 27.02 -27.27
CA HIS A 748 7.81 28.48 -27.35
C HIS A 748 8.16 29.01 -28.75
N ALA A 749 8.27 28.13 -29.73
CA ALA A 749 8.61 28.47 -31.10
C ALA A 749 7.49 29.29 -31.77
N ASP A 750 7.88 30.28 -32.58
CA ASP A 750 6.93 31.15 -33.27
C ASP A 750 6.17 30.43 -34.41
N GLU A 751 6.69 29.29 -34.88
CA GLU A 751 6.07 28.42 -35.89
C GLU A 751 4.65 28.02 -35.52
N TRP A 752 4.36 27.79 -34.24
CA TRP A 752 3.00 27.49 -33.77
C TRP A 752 2.01 28.63 -34.00
N LYS A 753 2.49 29.88 -33.92
CA LYS A 753 1.67 31.07 -34.23
C LYS A 753 1.56 31.29 -35.74
N GLN A 754 2.60 30.95 -36.49
CA GLN A 754 2.62 31.07 -37.95
C GLN A 754 1.72 30.01 -38.63
N PHE A 755 1.61 28.81 -38.05
CA PHE A 755 0.86 27.68 -38.59
C PHE A 755 -0.22 27.15 -37.62
N PRO A 756 -1.26 27.94 -37.31
CA PRO A 756 -2.26 27.59 -36.29
C PRO A 756 -3.09 26.33 -36.63
N ASP A 757 -3.24 26.01 -37.91
CA ASP A 757 -3.93 24.78 -38.33
C ASP A 757 -3.11 23.52 -38.01
N VAL A 758 -1.77 23.62 -38.07
CA VAL A 758 -0.86 22.53 -37.67
C VAL A 758 -0.95 22.30 -36.16
N ALA A 759 -0.94 23.38 -35.37
CA ALA A 759 -1.15 23.31 -33.93
C ALA A 759 -2.47 22.61 -33.58
N ARG A 760 -3.56 22.95 -34.29
CA ARG A 760 -4.87 22.33 -34.09
C ARG A 760 -4.89 20.85 -34.48
N GLN A 761 -4.27 20.50 -35.61
CA GLN A 761 -4.18 19.12 -36.09
C GLN A 761 -3.41 18.22 -35.11
N LEU A 762 -2.37 18.76 -34.48
CA LEU A 762 -1.52 18.05 -33.53
C LEU A 762 -2.03 18.13 -32.08
N ASN A 763 -3.13 18.84 -31.83
CA ASN A 763 -3.59 19.17 -30.48
C ASN A 763 -2.46 19.71 -29.60
N TYR A 764 -1.64 20.59 -30.19
CA TYR A 764 -0.45 21.14 -29.55
C TYR A 764 -0.83 21.97 -28.32
N GLN A 765 -0.10 21.74 -27.22
CA GLN A 765 -0.20 22.54 -25.99
C GLN A 765 1.20 22.74 -25.42
N PRO A 766 1.65 24.00 -25.22
CA PRO A 766 2.94 24.26 -24.61
C PRO A 766 2.91 23.86 -23.13
N ARG A 767 3.84 23.00 -22.71
CA ARG A 767 3.97 22.50 -21.34
C ARG A 767 5.44 22.17 -21.08
N ASP A 768 5.93 22.61 -19.94
CA ASP A 768 7.25 22.19 -19.47
C ASP A 768 7.15 20.80 -18.83
N ASP A 769 7.05 19.77 -19.65
CA ASP A 769 6.79 18.38 -19.23
C ASP A 769 7.75 17.34 -19.85
N GLY A 770 8.78 17.83 -20.56
CA GLY A 770 9.75 17.04 -21.31
C GLY A 770 9.29 16.67 -22.72
N LEU A 771 8.01 16.85 -23.08
CA LEU A 771 7.46 16.56 -24.41
C LEU A 771 7.64 17.75 -25.33
N PHE A 772 8.29 17.55 -26.47
CA PHE A 772 8.47 18.60 -27.45
C PHE A 772 8.30 18.08 -28.88
N TRP A 773 7.92 18.97 -29.77
CA TRP A 773 7.99 18.72 -31.20
C TRP A 773 9.29 19.26 -31.78
N MET A 774 9.74 18.64 -32.86
CA MET A 774 10.83 19.16 -33.68
C MET A 774 10.60 18.86 -35.14
N SER A 775 11.23 19.67 -36.01
CA SER A 775 11.25 19.39 -37.43
C SER A 775 11.99 18.07 -37.73
N TRP A 776 11.55 17.35 -38.75
CA TRP A 776 12.29 16.17 -39.22
C TRP A 776 13.72 16.52 -39.66
N ASP A 777 13.94 17.72 -40.19
CA ASP A 777 15.27 18.15 -40.62
C ASP A 777 16.20 18.35 -39.42
N ASP A 778 15.71 18.92 -38.32
CA ASP A 778 16.45 19.04 -37.07
C ASP A 778 16.68 17.68 -36.41
N PHE A 779 15.64 16.83 -36.35
CA PHE A 779 15.77 15.48 -35.82
C PHE A 779 16.81 14.69 -36.61
N SER A 780 16.65 14.64 -37.94
CA SER A 780 17.50 13.84 -38.80
C SER A 780 18.91 14.37 -38.86
N SER A 781 19.17 15.65 -38.58
CA SER A 781 20.52 16.23 -38.50
C SER A 781 21.17 16.07 -37.12
N THR A 782 20.38 15.96 -36.05
CA THR A 782 20.84 15.94 -34.66
C THR A 782 20.92 14.53 -34.07
N PHE A 783 19.85 13.74 -34.21
CA PHE A 783 19.78 12.37 -33.71
C PHE A 783 20.46 11.41 -34.68
N ASP A 784 21.18 10.45 -34.13
CA ASP A 784 21.95 9.48 -34.91
C ASP A 784 21.74 8.04 -34.48
N GLY A 785 20.94 7.81 -33.43
CA GLY A 785 20.53 6.49 -32.98
C GLY A 785 19.00 6.42 -32.83
N VAL A 786 18.39 5.35 -33.31
CA VAL A 786 16.97 5.02 -33.08
C VAL A 786 16.87 3.55 -32.69
N GLN A 787 16.08 3.24 -31.68
CA GLN A 787 15.83 1.89 -31.17
C GLN A 787 14.34 1.60 -31.25
N ILE A 788 13.98 0.39 -31.65
CA ILE A 788 12.60 -0.02 -31.89
C ILE A 788 12.42 -1.45 -31.40
N ALA A 789 11.38 -1.71 -30.59
CA ALA A 789 10.84 -3.05 -30.43
C ALA A 789 9.58 -3.16 -31.30
N ALA A 790 9.62 -4.03 -32.31
CA ALA A 790 8.53 -4.18 -33.27
C ALA A 790 7.40 -5.03 -32.69
N ILE A 791 6.72 -4.47 -31.69
CA ILE A 791 5.55 -5.05 -31.03
C ILE A 791 4.49 -3.97 -30.86
N GLU A 792 3.26 -4.29 -31.24
CA GLU A 792 2.12 -3.41 -31.05
C GLU A 792 1.80 -3.32 -29.55
N MET A 793 1.87 -2.10 -29.01
CA MET A 793 1.50 -1.85 -27.62
C MET A 793 -0.03 -1.79 -27.48
N PRO A 794 -0.60 -2.31 -26.37
CA PRO A 794 -2.05 -2.50 -26.22
C PRO A 794 -2.84 -1.19 -26.12
N THR A 795 -2.20 -0.11 -25.68
CA THR A 795 -2.78 1.24 -25.60
C THR A 795 -2.00 2.19 -26.47
N ARG A 796 -2.69 3.16 -27.11
CA ARG A 796 -2.04 4.20 -27.92
C ARG A 796 -1.14 5.04 -27.01
N ARG A 797 0.07 5.28 -27.48
CA ARG A 797 1.05 6.13 -26.78
C ARG A 797 0.47 7.51 -26.49
N ALA A 798 0.71 8.03 -25.28
CA ALA A 798 0.19 9.32 -24.82
C ALA A 798 -1.35 9.43 -24.69
N SER A 799 -2.09 8.32 -24.60
CA SER A 799 -3.54 8.34 -24.31
C SER A 799 -3.86 8.59 -22.83
N HIS A 800 -3.09 9.43 -22.13
CA HIS A 800 -3.33 9.73 -20.72
C HIS A 800 -4.73 10.37 -20.57
N PRO A 801 -5.65 9.74 -19.82
CA PRO A 801 -6.72 10.49 -19.20
C PRO A 801 -6.05 11.34 -18.13
N ARG A 802 -6.08 12.66 -18.27
CA ARG A 802 -5.87 13.52 -17.10
C ARG A 802 -6.89 13.09 -16.04
N ALA A 803 -6.41 12.66 -14.88
CA ALA A 803 -7.22 12.71 -13.66
C ALA A 803 -7.40 14.17 -13.25
#